data_AF-A0A7S4JXQ1-F1
#
_entry.id   AF-A0A7S4JXQ1-F1
#
_cell.length_a   1.000
_cell.length_b   1.000
_cell.length_c   1.000
_cell.angle_alpha   90.00
_cell.angle_beta   90.00
_cell.angle_gamma   90.00
#
_symmetry.space_group_name_H-M   'P 1'
#
loop_
_entity.id
_entity.type
_entity.pdbx_description
1 polymer ?
#
loop_
_entity_poly.entity_id
_entity_poly.type
_entity_poly.pdbx_seq_one_letter_code
_entity_poly.pdbx_strand_id
1 'polypeptide(L)'
;MTEDCSYGKMKFVPPPNEAGNPDMIDGLIDVQMNANLTGWRSGAVVDATYNYIGGGILDRFDHVMYLLPGCVSFGSAAAWATYPGQTSAYDGWYGLQTWVQMHEIGHNIHLMHSGKDGAGYADSSGYMGSGSLGAEPRMCFNAAKSWYLGWYSEFHSEFNPALSSSWSGTLSGLSDYTQASAGDTIVLRIETYTIEELYLTYNRREGVNSGTQRFGDTVTVVRGDNGAQSWHEASLSPGESYKVGEIVPGSATIVEIKACEHIPGEPDRARISVVVLGEAEHGCDYVAPPRWPEWPAHGGDLTDNLVGYYTFDDTYDDTSPGGATQHHASIGGGSPTFVTDGAVGSGALSFDGVSDFASLPKHPDLDFGEGDFTLTFWYRTSADQSGDPVVLGNKNWNSGSNTGWLISANYGAGSNGDDLMVNVAGSSGRVDSASIDVDFNTWHFAFLRVSRSANDMTLCRSSGQSFTCETDDLAPIVGSLDTTYGINIAQDGTGTYGRYALMDIDDLAIWRRALSEDEILDVFRRANDHGLGVLEPVVPTPSPTAAPLVMPVPIALYEMESDLEDTSGNDYHGIMPGGAEPTFGSDQDGPYLALKQESVSLGQPPAFDFNAGETGFSVSLWVRAPAENFYTGGAGPPTVSHKKTDN
;
A
#
# COMPACT_ATOMS: atom_id res chain seq x y z
N MET A 1 20.11 -13.15 4.19
CA MET A 1 18.64 -13.26 4.13
C MET A 1 17.95 -11.91 4.17
N THR A 2 18.27 -10.99 5.08
CA THR A 2 17.74 -9.61 5.06
C THR A 2 17.99 -8.89 3.74
N GLU A 3 19.21 -8.96 3.18
CA GLU A 3 19.53 -8.40 1.86
C GLU A 3 18.67 -9.03 0.76
N ASP A 4 18.55 -10.35 0.74
CA ASP A 4 17.75 -11.07 -0.26
C ASP A 4 16.25 -10.74 -0.14
N CYS A 5 15.69 -10.77 1.07
CA CYS A 5 14.27 -10.51 1.34
C CYS A 5 13.88 -9.03 1.22
N SER A 6 14.85 -8.13 1.16
CA SER A 6 14.60 -6.71 0.93
C SER A 6 15.00 -6.30 -0.48
N TYR A 7 15.52 -7.23 -1.28
CA TYR A 7 16.13 -7.00 -2.59
C TYR A 7 17.15 -5.86 -2.59
N GLY A 8 18.04 -5.90 -1.60
CA GLY A 8 19.14 -4.95 -1.44
C GLY A 8 18.81 -3.69 -0.66
N LYS A 9 17.56 -3.49 -0.23
CA LYS A 9 17.18 -2.31 0.57
C LYS A 9 17.71 -2.35 2.00
N MET A 10 17.98 -3.54 2.54
CA MET A 10 18.51 -3.71 3.88
C MET A 10 19.68 -4.69 3.89
N LYS A 11 20.87 -4.19 4.26
CA LYS A 11 22.09 -4.99 4.35
C LYS A 11 22.79 -4.73 5.67
N PHE A 12 23.07 -5.80 6.40
CA PHE A 12 23.99 -5.77 7.54
C PHE A 12 25.42 -5.91 7.02
N VAL A 13 26.28 -4.99 7.43
CA VAL A 13 27.69 -4.99 7.06
C VAL A 13 28.55 -5.05 8.31
N PRO A 14 29.64 -5.84 8.32
CA PRO A 14 30.56 -5.82 9.43
C PRO A 14 31.21 -4.44 9.55
N PRO A 15 31.41 -3.90 10.76
CA PRO A 15 32.14 -2.67 10.94
C PRO A 15 33.60 -2.83 10.49
N PRO A 16 34.26 -1.76 10.02
CA PRO A 16 35.69 -1.81 9.71
C PRO A 16 36.50 -2.10 10.98
N ASN A 17 37.66 -2.74 10.82
CA ASN A 17 38.58 -2.97 11.93
C ASN A 17 38.93 -1.66 12.63
N GLU A 18 38.53 -1.52 13.90
CA GLU A 18 38.66 -0.28 14.63
C GLU A 18 40.05 -0.13 15.26
N ALA A 19 40.71 1.00 15.00
CA ALA A 19 42.02 1.33 15.55
C ALA A 19 42.06 1.40 17.09
N GLY A 20 40.91 1.40 17.76
CA GLY A 20 40.74 1.46 19.22
C GLY A 20 40.45 0.11 19.90
N ASN A 21 40.17 -0.96 19.15
CA ASN A 21 39.96 -2.30 19.70
C ASN A 21 40.65 -3.35 18.82
N PRO A 22 41.92 -3.72 19.11
CA PRO A 22 42.71 -4.61 18.27
C PRO A 22 42.17 -6.05 18.21
N ASP A 23 41.24 -6.41 19.10
CA ASP A 23 40.62 -7.73 19.17
C ASP A 23 39.36 -7.84 18.31
N MET A 24 38.90 -6.74 17.70
CA MET A 24 37.80 -6.73 16.74
C MET A 24 38.33 -7.01 15.33
N ILE A 25 37.91 -8.14 14.75
CA ILE A 25 38.31 -8.57 13.40
C ILE A 25 37.05 -8.78 12.58
N ASP A 26 36.82 -7.93 11.58
CA ASP A 26 35.67 -7.97 10.68
C ASP A 26 34.32 -8.03 11.43
N GLY A 27 34.20 -7.25 12.52
CA GLY A 27 33.01 -7.21 13.37
C GLY A 27 32.89 -8.31 14.43
N LEU A 28 33.80 -9.28 14.45
CA LEU A 28 33.85 -10.32 15.47
C LEU A 28 34.74 -9.89 16.65
N ILE A 29 34.25 -10.12 17.87
CA ILE A 29 35.04 -9.98 19.10
C ILE A 29 35.01 -11.30 19.86
N ASP A 30 36.17 -11.93 20.05
CA ASP A 30 36.30 -13.10 20.91
C ASP A 30 36.50 -12.66 22.37
N VAL A 31 35.49 -12.86 23.22
CA VAL A 31 35.56 -12.49 24.63
C VAL A 31 35.94 -13.68 25.49
N GLN A 32 37.11 -13.62 26.14
CA GLN A 32 37.55 -14.62 27.13
C GLN A 32 37.33 -14.12 28.55
N MET A 33 36.24 -14.55 29.18
CA MET A 33 35.97 -14.27 30.58
C MET A 33 36.66 -15.30 31.49
N ASN A 34 37.43 -14.84 32.47
CA ASN A 34 38.00 -15.71 33.50
C ASN A 34 36.97 -15.97 34.63
N ALA A 35 35.83 -16.57 34.27
CA ALA A 35 34.71 -16.88 35.17
C ALA A 35 34.07 -18.22 34.79
N ASN A 36 33.49 -18.93 35.78
CA ASN A 36 32.67 -20.11 35.51
C ASN A 36 31.22 -19.67 35.23
N LEU A 37 30.79 -19.78 33.97
CA LEU A 37 29.48 -19.33 33.50
C LEU A 37 28.37 -20.39 33.65
N THR A 38 28.68 -21.59 34.16
CA THR A 38 27.66 -22.65 34.30
C THR A 38 26.53 -22.21 35.22
N GLY A 39 25.30 -22.24 34.71
CA GLY A 39 24.09 -21.85 35.46
C GLY A 39 23.84 -20.34 35.52
N TRP A 40 24.68 -19.54 34.86
CA TRP A 40 24.36 -18.12 34.63
C TRP A 40 23.24 -18.01 33.61
N ARG A 41 22.40 -16.99 33.75
CA ARG A 41 21.40 -16.62 32.74
C ARG A 41 22.03 -15.84 31.60
N SER A 42 21.44 -15.94 30.43
CA SER A 42 21.91 -15.29 29.20
C SER A 42 22.11 -13.78 29.36
N GLY A 43 21.13 -13.04 29.89
CA GLY A 43 21.22 -11.60 30.10
C GLY A 43 22.35 -11.21 31.04
N ALA A 44 22.51 -11.92 32.17
CA ALA A 44 23.61 -11.68 33.09
C ALA A 44 25.00 -11.88 32.44
N VAL A 45 25.11 -12.79 31.46
CA VAL A 45 26.34 -12.98 30.68
C VAL A 45 26.50 -11.86 29.64
N VAL A 46 25.42 -11.42 29.00
CA VAL A 46 25.43 -10.26 28.09
C VAL A 46 25.89 -9.01 28.83
N ASP A 47 25.33 -8.70 30.00
CA ASP A 47 25.71 -7.53 30.81
C ASP A 47 27.16 -7.60 31.26
N ALA A 48 27.60 -8.78 31.72
CA ALA A 48 28.98 -8.97 32.14
C ALA A 48 29.95 -8.84 30.97
N THR A 49 29.56 -9.30 29.77
CA THR A 49 30.32 -9.15 28.53
C THR A 49 30.40 -7.69 28.11
N TYR A 50 29.27 -7.00 28.07
CA TYR A 50 29.17 -5.57 27.77
C TYR A 50 30.10 -4.75 28.68
N ASN A 51 30.02 -4.96 29.99
CA ASN A 51 30.90 -4.28 30.95
C ASN A 51 32.38 -4.66 30.78
N TYR A 52 32.68 -5.93 30.47
CA TYR A 52 34.05 -6.41 30.30
C TYR A 52 34.77 -5.73 29.12
N ILE A 53 34.08 -5.52 28.00
CA ILE A 53 34.64 -4.89 26.80
C ILE A 53 34.56 -3.35 26.83
N GLY A 54 34.12 -2.77 27.95
CA GLY A 54 34.05 -1.32 28.15
C GLY A 54 32.74 -0.65 27.72
N GLY A 55 31.70 -1.44 27.41
CA GLY A 55 30.32 -1.03 27.17
C GLY A 55 30.12 -0.19 25.92
N GLY A 56 30.51 1.08 25.99
CA GLY A 56 30.24 2.10 24.97
C GLY A 56 30.87 1.86 23.59
N ILE A 57 31.69 0.82 23.45
CA ILE A 57 32.15 0.37 22.13
C ILE A 57 30.98 -0.21 21.31
N LEU A 58 30.05 -0.92 21.96
CA LEU A 58 28.95 -1.64 21.33
C LEU A 58 27.77 -0.75 20.97
N ASP A 59 27.54 0.34 21.73
CA ASP A 59 26.43 1.30 21.50
C ASP A 59 26.53 2.03 20.15
N ARG A 60 27.64 1.86 19.42
CA ARG A 60 27.90 2.49 18.13
C ARG A 60 27.51 1.62 16.94
N PHE A 61 27.06 0.38 17.19
CA PHE A 61 26.65 -0.55 16.16
C PHE A 61 25.14 -0.66 16.13
N ASP A 62 24.57 -0.67 14.93
CA ASP A 62 23.14 -0.80 14.74
C ASP A 62 22.61 -2.18 15.18
N HIS A 63 23.49 -3.18 15.22
CA HIS A 63 23.18 -4.55 15.61
C HIS A 63 24.37 -5.26 16.24
N VAL A 64 24.11 -5.98 17.34
CA VAL A 64 25.08 -6.68 18.18
C VAL A 64 24.54 -8.06 18.51
N MET A 65 25.26 -9.09 18.04
CA MET A 65 24.91 -10.48 18.28
C MET A 65 25.86 -11.09 19.32
N TYR A 66 25.30 -11.70 20.36
CA TYR A 66 26.04 -12.47 21.36
C TYR A 66 25.87 -13.96 21.11
N LEU A 67 26.96 -14.65 20.76
CA LEU A 67 26.96 -16.10 20.68
C LEU A 67 27.49 -16.68 22.00
N LEU A 68 26.59 -17.16 22.85
CA LEU A 68 26.95 -17.59 24.21
C LEU A 68 27.30 -19.09 24.26
N PRO A 69 28.23 -19.51 25.13
CA PRO A 69 28.58 -20.93 25.26
C PRO A 69 27.42 -21.72 25.88
N GLY A 70 27.20 -22.96 25.44
CA GLY A 70 26.06 -23.80 25.85
C GLY A 70 26.03 -24.23 27.33
N CYS A 71 26.92 -23.71 28.18
CA CYS A 71 26.81 -23.82 29.64
C CYS A 71 25.97 -22.70 30.28
N VAL A 72 25.65 -21.66 29.50
CA VAL A 72 24.77 -20.55 29.86
C VAL A 72 23.31 -21.01 29.71
N SER A 73 22.46 -20.63 30.65
CA SER A 73 21.04 -20.97 30.65
C SER A 73 20.25 -19.94 29.86
N PHE A 74 19.53 -20.40 28.83
CA PHE A 74 18.48 -19.66 28.10
C PHE A 74 17.07 -20.09 28.53
N GLY A 75 16.94 -20.86 29.62
CA GLY A 75 15.67 -21.48 30.00
C GLY A 75 15.18 -22.45 28.92
N SER A 76 14.00 -22.17 28.36
CA SER A 76 13.41 -22.93 27.23
C SER A 76 13.64 -22.27 25.87
N ALA A 77 14.25 -21.09 25.81
CA ALA A 77 14.44 -20.34 24.59
C ALA A 77 15.68 -20.78 23.81
N ALA A 78 15.65 -20.58 22.49
CA ALA A 78 16.80 -20.77 21.59
C ALA A 78 17.70 -19.53 21.52
N ALA A 79 17.08 -18.36 21.67
CA ALA A 79 17.68 -17.03 21.62
C ALA A 79 16.68 -16.01 22.20
N TRP A 80 17.12 -14.76 22.33
CA TRP A 80 16.27 -13.60 22.63
C TRP A 80 16.87 -12.34 22.02
N ALA A 81 16.04 -11.30 21.90
CA ALA A 81 16.44 -10.00 21.39
C ALA A 81 15.73 -8.85 22.12
N THR A 82 16.39 -7.70 22.17
CA THR A 82 15.77 -6.45 22.61
C THR A 82 14.78 -5.94 21.58
N TYR A 83 13.63 -5.43 22.04
CA TYR A 83 12.55 -4.91 21.20
C TYR A 83 12.10 -3.48 21.63
N PRO A 84 12.16 -2.51 20.70
CA PRO A 84 13.17 -2.45 19.66
C PRO A 84 14.56 -2.31 20.29
N GLY A 85 15.61 -2.68 19.59
CA GLY A 85 16.96 -2.47 20.09
C GLY A 85 18.03 -3.08 19.22
N GLN A 86 19.27 -3.01 19.66
CA GLN A 86 20.42 -3.45 18.87
C GLN A 86 20.89 -4.87 19.23
N THR A 87 20.39 -5.47 20.31
CA THR A 87 21.00 -6.66 20.90
C THR A 87 20.18 -7.92 20.64
N SER A 88 20.88 -8.99 20.26
CA SER A 88 20.36 -10.36 20.27
C SER A 88 21.37 -11.32 20.90
N ALA A 89 20.90 -12.29 21.67
CA ALA A 89 21.74 -13.33 22.26
C ALA A 89 21.24 -14.72 21.88
N TYR A 90 22.17 -15.61 21.56
CA TYR A 90 21.87 -16.93 21.04
C TYR A 90 22.58 -18.00 21.86
N ASP A 91 21.88 -19.10 22.15
CA ASP A 91 22.53 -20.33 22.57
C ASP A 91 23.36 -20.86 21.38
N GLY A 92 24.61 -21.25 21.66
CA GLY A 92 25.68 -21.36 20.67
C GLY A 92 25.35 -22.15 19.39
N TRP A 93 24.53 -23.19 19.47
CA TRP A 93 24.09 -23.92 18.27
C TRP A 93 23.00 -23.18 17.47
N TYR A 94 22.06 -22.53 18.16
CA TYR A 94 20.96 -21.80 17.53
C TYR A 94 21.42 -20.49 16.88
N GLY A 95 22.49 -19.87 17.38
CA GLY A 95 23.08 -18.69 16.75
C GLY A 95 23.70 -18.95 15.38
N LEU A 96 23.81 -20.21 14.95
CA LEU A 96 24.23 -20.60 13.59
C LEU A 96 23.04 -20.87 12.66
N GLN A 97 21.81 -20.77 13.16
CA GLN A 97 20.60 -21.05 12.40
C GLN A 97 20.02 -19.75 11.85
N THR A 98 19.92 -19.65 10.53
CA THR A 98 19.44 -18.46 9.82
C THR A 98 18.03 -18.10 10.22
N TRP A 99 17.18 -19.10 10.48
CA TRP A 99 15.81 -18.87 10.97
C TRP A 99 15.80 -18.15 12.32
N VAL A 100 16.61 -18.62 13.28
CA VAL A 100 16.68 -18.00 14.61
C VAL A 100 17.29 -16.61 14.50
N GLN A 101 18.36 -16.46 13.71
CA GLN A 101 18.94 -15.14 13.43
C GLN A 101 17.91 -14.16 12.86
N MET A 102 17.16 -14.57 11.83
CA MET A 102 16.16 -13.70 11.19
C MET A 102 14.99 -13.34 12.12
N HIS A 103 14.62 -14.24 13.03
CA HIS A 103 13.60 -13.98 14.05
C HIS A 103 14.08 -12.89 15.03
N GLU A 104 15.26 -13.09 15.62
CA GLU A 104 15.82 -12.14 16.60
C GLU A 104 16.20 -10.79 15.96
N ILE A 105 16.75 -10.81 14.74
CA ILE A 105 16.99 -9.59 13.94
C ILE A 105 15.67 -8.86 13.71
N GLY A 106 14.59 -9.59 13.48
CA GLY A 106 13.24 -9.04 13.35
C GLY A 106 12.87 -8.13 14.52
N HIS A 107 13.10 -8.57 15.76
CA HIS A 107 12.87 -7.76 16.96
C HIS A 107 13.72 -6.50 17.00
N ASN A 108 15.00 -6.60 16.64
CA ASN A 108 15.88 -5.45 16.58
C ASN A 108 15.42 -4.41 15.54
N ILE A 109 14.78 -4.85 14.45
CA ILE A 109 14.21 -4.00 13.40
C ILE A 109 12.73 -3.70 13.61
N HIS A 110 12.26 -3.75 14.86
CA HIS A 110 10.92 -3.35 15.31
C HIS A 110 9.77 -4.27 14.85
N LEU A 111 10.04 -5.55 14.59
CA LEU A 111 9.01 -6.56 14.37
C LEU A 111 8.71 -7.31 15.68
N MET A 112 7.43 -7.46 16.01
CA MET A 112 6.94 -8.44 16.97
C MET A 112 6.55 -9.75 16.24
N HIS A 113 6.07 -10.72 17.01
CA HIS A 113 5.74 -12.06 16.50
C HIS A 113 4.66 -12.07 15.40
N SER A 114 4.60 -13.22 14.73
CA SER A 114 3.53 -13.60 13.81
C SER A 114 2.72 -14.73 14.43
N GLY A 115 1.50 -14.41 14.85
CA GLY A 115 0.59 -15.31 15.55
C GLY A 115 -0.48 -15.91 14.65
N LYS A 116 -1.16 -16.96 15.16
CA LYS A 116 -2.32 -17.57 14.53
C LYS A 116 -3.20 -18.22 15.59
N ASP A 117 -4.52 -18.14 15.47
CA ASP A 117 -5.51 -18.79 16.35
C ASP A 117 -5.27 -18.51 17.86
N GLY A 118 -4.89 -17.27 18.21
CA GLY A 118 -4.59 -16.86 19.59
C GLY A 118 -3.19 -17.21 20.08
N ALA A 119 -2.45 -18.09 19.39
CA ALA A 119 -1.06 -18.38 19.71
C ALA A 119 -0.12 -17.36 19.04
N GLY A 120 0.66 -16.63 19.84
CA GLY A 120 1.47 -15.48 19.41
C GLY A 120 2.54 -15.75 18.34
N TYR A 121 2.96 -17.00 18.16
CA TYR A 121 4.00 -17.41 17.20
C TYR A 121 3.49 -18.41 16.14
N ALA A 122 2.20 -18.71 16.09
CA ALA A 122 1.74 -19.84 15.28
C ALA A 122 1.71 -19.60 13.75
N ASP A 123 2.05 -18.40 13.27
CA ASP A 123 2.10 -18.09 11.84
C ASP A 123 3.50 -18.31 11.22
N SER A 124 3.68 -19.48 10.62
CA SER A 124 4.88 -19.88 9.87
C SER A 124 4.84 -19.52 8.38
N SER A 125 4.08 -18.48 7.99
CA SER A 125 4.19 -17.87 6.66
C SER A 125 5.47 -17.05 6.49
N GLY A 126 6.07 -16.57 7.59
CA GLY A 126 7.30 -15.77 7.60
C GLY A 126 8.17 -15.99 8.84
N TYR A 127 9.32 -15.29 8.92
CA TYR A 127 10.34 -15.53 9.97
C TYR A 127 9.90 -15.20 11.41
N MET A 128 8.88 -14.35 11.61
CA MET A 128 8.44 -13.95 12.95
C MET A 128 7.48 -14.95 13.63
N GLY A 129 7.23 -16.11 13.00
CA GLY A 129 6.46 -17.20 13.60
C GLY A 129 7.31 -18.24 14.31
N SER A 130 6.72 -19.40 14.54
CA SER A 130 7.34 -20.60 15.09
C SER A 130 7.77 -21.52 13.95
N GLY A 131 9.07 -21.82 13.91
CA GLY A 131 9.68 -22.67 12.89
C GLY A 131 9.75 -24.13 13.31
N SER A 132 9.92 -25.02 12.35
CA SER A 132 10.33 -26.40 12.64
C SER A 132 11.81 -26.46 13.04
N LEU A 133 12.10 -26.90 14.27
CA LEU A 133 13.46 -27.08 14.79
C LEU A 133 14.29 -28.00 13.85
N GLY A 134 15.45 -27.52 13.40
CA GLY A 134 16.36 -28.24 12.50
C GLY A 134 16.15 -28.03 11.00
N ALA A 135 15.19 -27.18 10.61
CA ALA A 135 15.06 -26.70 9.24
C ALA A 135 15.68 -25.30 9.10
N GLU A 136 16.40 -25.06 8.01
CA GLU A 136 16.89 -23.73 7.59
C GLU A 136 16.03 -23.21 6.42
N PRO A 137 14.74 -22.87 6.65
CA PRO A 137 13.88 -22.43 5.56
C PRO A 137 14.36 -21.08 5.01
N ARG A 138 14.50 -21.02 3.68
CA ARG A 138 14.69 -19.78 2.94
C ARG A 138 13.32 -19.14 2.71
N MET A 139 12.93 -18.20 3.56
CA MET A 139 11.63 -17.51 3.52
C MET A 139 11.81 -16.03 3.82
N CYS A 140 10.77 -15.21 3.70
CA CYS A 140 10.82 -13.79 4.08
C CYS A 140 9.77 -13.45 5.13
N PHE A 141 9.74 -12.21 5.59
CA PHE A 141 8.67 -11.77 6.49
C PHE A 141 7.33 -11.73 5.75
N ASN A 142 6.22 -11.85 6.48
CA ASN A 142 4.88 -11.82 5.88
C ASN A 142 4.52 -10.41 5.37
N ALA A 143 3.33 -10.28 4.77
CA ALA A 143 2.86 -9.04 4.14
C ALA A 143 2.87 -7.84 5.10
N ALA A 144 2.32 -8.00 6.31
CA ALA A 144 2.23 -6.92 7.30
C ALA A 144 3.61 -6.42 7.74
N LYS A 145 4.56 -7.33 7.99
CA LYS A 145 5.94 -6.96 8.36
C LYS A 145 6.67 -6.28 7.20
N SER A 146 6.53 -6.82 5.99
CA SER A 146 7.18 -6.27 4.80
C SER A 146 6.67 -4.85 4.52
N TRP A 147 5.36 -4.63 4.70
CA TRP A 147 4.76 -3.29 4.65
C TRP A 147 5.35 -2.37 5.71
N TYR A 148 5.40 -2.81 6.97
CA TYR A 148 5.94 -2.02 8.09
C TYR A 148 7.39 -1.57 7.87
N LEU A 149 8.23 -2.44 7.31
CA LEU A 149 9.62 -2.13 6.99
C LEU A 149 9.78 -1.25 5.74
N GLY A 150 8.68 -0.90 5.06
CA GLY A 150 8.70 -0.21 3.77
C GLY A 150 9.30 -1.05 2.63
N TRP A 151 9.39 -2.36 2.81
CA TRP A 151 9.86 -3.24 1.75
C TRP A 151 8.79 -3.32 0.66
N TYR A 152 9.23 -3.29 -0.59
CA TYR A 152 8.35 -3.31 -1.78
C TYR A 152 7.40 -2.12 -1.94
N SER A 153 7.67 -0.97 -1.30
CA SER A 153 6.77 0.20 -1.30
C SER A 153 6.32 0.70 -2.68
N GLU A 154 7.16 0.53 -3.69
CA GLU A 154 6.88 0.86 -5.10
C GLU A 154 5.86 -0.07 -5.77
N PHE A 155 5.56 -1.20 -5.13
CA PHE A 155 4.56 -2.19 -5.55
C PHE A 155 3.51 -2.41 -4.45
N HIS A 156 3.33 -1.41 -3.58
CA HIS A 156 2.23 -1.39 -2.63
C HIS A 156 0.98 -0.87 -3.32
N SER A 157 -0.14 -1.51 -3.01
CA SER A 157 -1.48 -1.02 -3.37
C SER A 157 -2.33 -0.92 -2.12
N GLU A 158 -3.33 -0.04 -2.16
CA GLU A 158 -4.27 0.16 -1.07
C GLU A 158 -5.71 0.01 -1.57
N PHE A 159 -6.55 -0.60 -0.74
CA PHE A 159 -8.00 -0.62 -0.93
C PHE A 159 -8.68 -0.04 0.30
N ASN A 160 -9.42 1.04 0.08
CA ASN A 160 -10.23 1.70 1.10
C ASN A 160 -11.71 1.31 0.89
N PRO A 161 -12.32 0.53 1.80
CA PRO A 161 -13.69 0.04 1.65
C PRO A 161 -14.78 1.08 2.00
N ALA A 162 -14.42 2.31 2.38
CA ALA A 162 -15.38 3.41 2.55
C ALA A 162 -15.45 4.32 1.32
N LEU A 163 -14.42 4.30 0.48
CA LEU A 163 -14.31 5.13 -0.72
C LEU A 163 -14.63 4.32 -2.00
N SER A 164 -14.43 3.01 -1.98
CA SER A 164 -14.73 2.13 -3.11
C SER A 164 -15.41 0.85 -2.66
N SER A 165 -16.38 0.39 -3.46
CA SER A 165 -17.11 -0.86 -3.22
C SER A 165 -16.36 -2.12 -3.68
N SER A 166 -15.27 -1.96 -4.45
CA SER A 166 -14.45 -3.11 -4.88
C SER A 166 -13.02 -2.73 -5.29
N TRP A 167 -12.17 -3.74 -5.31
CA TRP A 167 -10.82 -3.73 -5.89
C TRP A 167 -10.58 -5.07 -6.59
N SER A 168 -9.90 -5.05 -7.73
CA SER A 168 -9.52 -6.25 -8.47
C SER A 168 -8.15 -6.04 -9.10
N GLY A 169 -7.30 -7.06 -9.05
CA GLY A 169 -5.94 -6.96 -9.55
C GLY A 169 -5.16 -8.26 -9.41
N THR A 170 -3.86 -8.20 -9.68
CA THR A 170 -2.95 -9.32 -9.49
C THR A 170 -1.90 -9.02 -8.43
N LEU A 171 -1.66 -9.96 -7.53
CA LEU A 171 -0.52 -9.97 -6.63
C LEU A 171 0.62 -10.76 -7.27
N SER A 172 1.72 -10.10 -7.61
CA SER A 172 2.97 -10.75 -8.01
C SER A 172 3.60 -11.43 -6.80
N GLY A 173 4.17 -12.62 -7.00
CA GLY A 173 4.88 -13.33 -5.95
C GLY A 173 6.04 -12.49 -5.42
N LEU A 174 6.20 -12.44 -4.09
CA LEU A 174 7.32 -11.72 -3.46
C LEU A 174 8.69 -12.16 -4.01
N SER A 175 8.81 -13.43 -4.40
CA SER A 175 10.01 -14.02 -5.00
C SER A 175 10.36 -13.51 -6.40
N ASP A 176 9.40 -12.87 -7.08
CA ASP A 176 9.54 -12.39 -8.45
C ASP A 176 9.62 -10.86 -8.51
N TYR A 177 9.96 -10.23 -7.38
CA TYR A 177 10.11 -8.78 -7.26
C TYR A 177 10.92 -8.14 -8.39
N THR A 178 12.04 -8.76 -8.81
CA THR A 178 12.91 -8.20 -9.87
C THR A 178 12.27 -8.20 -11.25
N GLN A 179 11.11 -8.84 -11.40
CA GLN A 179 10.33 -8.95 -12.63
C GLN A 179 9.05 -8.11 -12.56
N ALA A 180 8.72 -7.57 -11.38
CA ALA A 180 7.61 -6.65 -11.22
C ALA A 180 7.90 -5.32 -11.94
N SER A 181 6.85 -4.76 -12.51
CA SER A 181 6.85 -3.56 -13.35
C SER A 181 5.85 -2.53 -12.82
N ALA A 182 5.86 -1.31 -13.38
CA ALA A 182 4.96 -0.25 -12.97
C ALA A 182 3.49 -0.73 -13.05
N GLY A 183 2.75 -0.58 -11.94
CA GLY A 183 1.37 -1.04 -11.82
C GLY A 183 1.18 -2.46 -11.28
N ASP A 184 2.26 -3.20 -11.02
CA ASP A 184 2.20 -4.46 -10.28
C ASP A 184 1.99 -4.23 -8.79
N THR A 185 1.36 -5.20 -8.14
CA THR A 185 1.18 -5.20 -6.68
C THR A 185 1.89 -6.42 -6.09
N ILE A 186 2.72 -6.22 -5.06
CA ILE A 186 3.30 -7.31 -4.25
C ILE A 186 2.56 -7.40 -2.92
N VAL A 187 2.31 -6.23 -2.29
CA VAL A 187 1.55 -6.15 -1.03
C VAL A 187 0.33 -5.27 -1.24
N LEU A 188 -0.85 -5.81 -0.97
CA LEU A 188 -2.10 -5.05 -0.90
C LEU A 188 -2.47 -4.81 0.56
N ARG A 189 -2.66 -3.55 0.95
CA ARG A 189 -3.28 -3.17 2.23
C ARG A 189 -4.76 -2.95 2.04
N ILE A 190 -5.58 -3.46 2.95
CA ILE A 190 -7.01 -3.13 3.06
C ILE A 190 -7.20 -2.36 4.36
N GLU A 191 -7.69 -1.14 4.24
CA GLU A 191 -7.89 -0.24 5.38
C GLU A 191 -9.07 -0.71 6.25
N THR A 192 -8.85 -0.75 7.56
CA THR A 192 -9.84 -1.16 8.56
C THR A 192 -10.20 -0.02 9.53
N TYR A 193 -9.63 1.17 9.34
CA TYR A 193 -9.85 2.35 10.21
C TYR A 193 -9.53 2.09 11.70
N THR A 194 -8.69 1.09 11.95
CA THR A 194 -8.13 0.79 13.26
C THR A 194 -6.62 0.69 13.12
N ILE A 195 -5.93 0.53 14.26
CA ILE A 195 -4.51 0.19 14.24
C ILE A 195 -4.24 -1.19 13.64
N GLU A 196 -5.26 -2.05 13.53
CA GLU A 196 -5.16 -3.41 13.01
C GLU A 196 -5.68 -3.51 11.57
N GLU A 197 -4.80 -3.38 10.59
CA GLU A 197 -5.15 -3.43 9.17
C GLU A 197 -4.95 -4.83 8.56
N LEU A 198 -5.50 -5.08 7.37
CA LEU A 198 -5.27 -6.33 6.64
C LEU A 198 -4.23 -6.12 5.52
N TYR A 199 -3.34 -7.09 5.37
CA TYR A 199 -2.28 -7.11 4.37
C TYR A 199 -2.30 -8.44 3.63
N LEU A 200 -2.20 -8.38 2.30
CA LEU A 200 -2.23 -9.53 1.41
C LEU A 200 -0.97 -9.61 0.58
N THR A 201 -0.45 -10.82 0.40
CA THR A 201 0.63 -11.10 -0.56
C THR A 201 0.41 -12.46 -1.21
N TYR A 202 0.90 -12.65 -2.43
CA TYR A 202 1.04 -14.00 -2.97
C TYR A 202 2.31 -14.65 -2.39
N ASN A 203 2.13 -15.56 -1.43
CA ASN A 203 3.23 -16.17 -0.67
C ASN A 203 3.85 -17.34 -1.46
N ARG A 204 4.36 -17.04 -2.65
CA ARG A 204 4.89 -18.02 -3.60
C ARG A 204 6.09 -18.77 -3.00
N ARG A 205 6.10 -20.10 -3.06
CA ARG A 205 7.20 -20.93 -2.56
C ARG A 205 8.27 -21.14 -3.64
N GLU A 206 9.00 -20.07 -3.92
CA GLU A 206 10.05 -20.04 -4.94
C GLU A 206 11.16 -19.06 -4.55
N GLY A 207 12.34 -19.12 -5.18
CA GLY A 207 13.38 -18.10 -5.05
C GLY A 207 13.80 -17.81 -3.61
N VAL A 208 13.69 -16.55 -3.18
CA VAL A 208 13.98 -16.12 -1.80
C VAL A 208 13.02 -16.71 -0.75
N ASN A 209 11.89 -17.24 -1.21
CA ASN A 209 10.82 -17.80 -0.40
C ASN A 209 10.62 -19.32 -0.61
N SER A 210 11.63 -20.00 -1.19
CA SER A 210 11.55 -21.43 -1.56
C SER A 210 11.35 -22.39 -0.38
N GLY A 211 11.71 -21.96 0.82
CA GLY A 211 11.64 -22.72 2.06
C GLY A 211 10.43 -22.43 2.93
N THR A 212 9.48 -21.60 2.48
CA THR A 212 8.27 -21.23 3.25
C THR A 212 7.55 -22.46 3.81
N GLN A 213 7.49 -22.54 5.14
CA GLN A 213 7.09 -23.76 5.84
C GLN A 213 5.58 -24.00 5.76
N ARG A 214 4.77 -22.95 5.93
CA ARG A 214 3.31 -23.02 5.78
C ARG A 214 2.79 -21.94 4.86
N PHE A 215 1.63 -22.20 4.26
CA PHE A 215 0.92 -21.23 3.41
C PHE A 215 1.73 -20.76 2.20
N GLY A 216 2.65 -21.60 1.74
CA GLY A 216 3.34 -21.40 0.48
C GLY A 216 2.40 -21.67 -0.69
N ASP A 217 2.60 -20.94 -1.79
CA ASP A 217 1.80 -21.05 -3.02
C ASP A 217 0.32 -20.69 -2.84
N THR A 218 0.02 -19.86 -1.83
CA THR A 218 -1.32 -19.32 -1.55
C THR A 218 -1.27 -17.81 -1.40
N VAL A 219 -2.41 -17.15 -1.52
CA VAL A 219 -2.55 -15.75 -1.12
C VAL A 219 -2.79 -15.72 0.38
N THR A 220 -1.87 -15.14 1.14
CA THR A 220 -2.03 -14.99 2.58
C THR A 220 -2.74 -13.69 2.90
N VAL A 221 -3.68 -13.74 3.85
CA VAL A 221 -4.32 -12.59 4.47
C VAL A 221 -3.82 -12.50 5.90
N VAL A 222 -3.20 -11.38 6.25
CA VAL A 222 -2.57 -11.16 7.55
C VAL A 222 -3.13 -9.88 8.15
N ARG A 223 -3.64 -9.95 9.39
CA ARG A 223 -3.98 -8.77 10.18
C ARG A 223 -2.73 -8.27 10.89
N GLY A 224 -2.42 -6.98 10.79
CA GLY A 224 -1.23 -6.39 11.41
C GLY A 224 -1.59 -5.21 12.30
N ASP A 225 -1.11 -5.20 13.54
CA ASP A 225 -1.16 -4.04 14.44
C ASP A 225 0.00 -3.10 14.08
N ASN A 226 -0.31 -2.07 13.29
CA ASN A 226 0.64 -1.18 12.65
C ASN A 226 1.79 -1.95 11.96
N GLY A 227 1.51 -3.17 11.47
CA GLY A 227 2.47 -4.11 10.89
C GLY A 227 3.57 -4.66 11.81
N ALA A 228 3.69 -4.19 13.07
CA ALA A 228 4.70 -4.63 14.02
C ALA A 228 4.36 -5.99 14.66
N GLN A 229 3.15 -6.21 15.19
CA GLN A 229 2.61 -7.53 15.53
C GLN A 229 1.67 -7.98 14.41
N SER A 230 1.62 -9.27 14.09
CA SER A 230 0.72 -9.75 13.03
C SER A 230 0.07 -11.08 13.34
N TRP A 231 -1.07 -11.33 12.71
CA TRP A 231 -1.90 -12.51 12.88
C TRP A 231 -2.30 -13.07 11.51
N HIS A 232 -2.05 -14.35 11.29
CA HIS A 232 -2.52 -15.04 10.10
C HIS A 232 -4.04 -15.22 10.18
N GLU A 233 -4.75 -14.71 9.18
CA GLU A 233 -6.21 -14.77 9.10
C GLU A 233 -6.68 -15.82 8.09
N ALA A 234 -6.06 -15.86 6.90
CA ALA A 234 -6.41 -16.81 5.86
C ALA A 234 -5.26 -17.14 4.90
N SER A 235 -5.38 -18.28 4.25
CA SER A 235 -4.53 -18.70 3.11
C SER A 235 -5.45 -19.20 2.03
N LEU A 236 -5.49 -18.50 0.91
CA LEU A 236 -6.46 -18.70 -0.15
C LEU A 236 -5.79 -19.35 -1.35
N SER A 237 -6.27 -20.53 -1.71
CA SER A 237 -6.00 -21.20 -2.98
C SER A 237 -6.97 -20.67 -4.05
N PRO A 238 -6.72 -20.95 -5.34
CA PRO A 238 -7.63 -20.56 -6.42
C PRO A 238 -9.07 -21.00 -6.17
N GLY A 239 -9.99 -20.05 -6.23
CA GLY A 239 -11.42 -20.22 -5.97
C GLY A 239 -11.86 -19.99 -4.52
N GLU A 240 -10.93 -19.92 -3.56
CA GLU A 240 -11.25 -19.73 -2.14
C GLU A 240 -11.42 -18.24 -1.79
N SER A 241 -12.27 -17.96 -0.79
CA SER A 241 -12.49 -16.62 -0.27
C SER A 241 -12.42 -16.56 1.26
N TYR A 242 -12.11 -15.38 1.76
CA TYR A 242 -12.14 -14.99 3.17
C TYR A 242 -13.05 -13.79 3.33
N LYS A 243 -13.85 -13.77 4.41
CA LYS A 243 -14.77 -12.68 4.71
C LYS A 243 -14.42 -12.07 6.04
N VAL A 244 -14.33 -10.74 6.05
CA VAL A 244 -14.13 -9.95 7.26
C VAL A 244 -15.36 -9.04 7.44
N GLY A 245 -16.00 -9.14 8.60
CA GLY A 245 -17.13 -8.28 8.97
C GLY A 245 -16.68 -7.14 9.88
N GLU A 246 -17.52 -6.10 9.97
CA GLU A 246 -17.29 -4.91 10.80
C GLU A 246 -15.94 -4.24 10.51
N ILE A 247 -15.48 -4.32 9.26
CA ILE A 247 -14.17 -3.78 8.85
C ILE A 247 -14.10 -2.26 9.04
N VAL A 248 -15.25 -1.57 9.00
CA VAL A 248 -15.38 -0.19 9.46
C VAL A 248 -16.02 -0.23 10.86
N PRO A 249 -15.35 0.24 11.92
CA PRO A 249 -15.86 0.16 13.28
C PRO A 249 -17.28 0.74 13.42
N GLY A 250 -18.21 -0.09 13.93
CA GLY A 250 -19.61 0.31 14.10
C GLY A 250 -20.47 0.25 12.83
N SER A 251 -19.93 -0.22 11.71
CA SER A 251 -20.68 -0.51 10.48
C SER A 251 -21.11 -1.98 10.39
N ALA A 252 -22.05 -2.27 9.50
CA ALA A 252 -22.35 -3.64 9.06
C ALA A 252 -21.55 -4.05 7.80
N THR A 253 -20.49 -3.30 7.46
CA THR A 253 -19.70 -3.51 6.24
C THR A 253 -18.96 -4.84 6.32
N ILE A 254 -19.16 -5.68 5.31
CA ILE A 254 -18.47 -6.97 5.15
C ILE A 254 -17.67 -6.91 3.87
N VAL A 255 -16.38 -7.20 3.96
CA VAL A 255 -15.50 -7.34 2.80
C VAL A 255 -15.25 -8.81 2.53
N GLU A 256 -15.40 -9.23 1.27
CA GLU A 256 -14.98 -10.54 0.79
C GLU A 256 -13.71 -10.40 -0.05
N ILE A 257 -12.67 -11.12 0.34
CA ILE A 257 -11.40 -11.26 -0.37
C ILE A 257 -11.42 -12.63 -1.05
N LYS A 258 -11.21 -12.69 -2.35
CA LYS A 258 -11.22 -13.94 -3.12
C LYS A 258 -9.95 -14.09 -3.95
N ALA A 259 -9.28 -15.23 -3.80
CA ALA A 259 -8.22 -15.65 -4.71
C ALA A 259 -8.87 -16.33 -5.91
N CYS A 260 -8.81 -15.69 -7.07
CA CYS A 260 -9.54 -16.12 -8.26
C CYS A 260 -8.79 -17.23 -9.00
N GLU A 261 -7.52 -16.99 -9.32
CA GLU A 261 -6.67 -17.95 -10.00
C GLU A 261 -5.19 -17.66 -9.74
N HIS A 262 -4.35 -18.66 -9.97
CA HIS A 262 -2.91 -18.45 -10.13
C HIS A 262 -2.59 -18.36 -11.61
N ILE A 263 -1.80 -17.36 -11.96
CA ILE A 263 -1.34 -17.09 -13.32
C ILE A 263 0.15 -17.38 -13.33
N PRO A 264 0.57 -18.55 -13.84
CA PRO A 264 1.99 -18.87 -13.91
C PRO A 264 2.69 -17.95 -14.93
N GLY A 265 3.90 -17.51 -14.62
CA GLY A 265 4.63 -16.56 -15.47
C GLY A 265 5.91 -16.06 -14.85
N GLU A 266 6.45 -15.00 -15.46
CA GLU A 266 7.62 -14.27 -14.96
C GLU A 266 7.21 -12.77 -14.94
N PRO A 267 6.58 -12.25 -13.86
CA PRO A 267 6.40 -12.89 -12.54
C PRO A 267 5.19 -13.86 -12.46
N ASP A 268 5.25 -14.82 -11.53
CA ASP A 268 4.10 -15.61 -11.11
C ASP A 268 3.12 -14.71 -10.34
N ARG A 269 1.82 -14.81 -10.65
CA ARG A 269 0.78 -13.93 -10.10
C ARG A 269 -0.37 -14.71 -9.50
N ALA A 270 -1.04 -14.11 -8.53
CA ALA A 270 -2.37 -14.52 -8.08
C ALA A 270 -3.38 -13.41 -8.39
N ARG A 271 -4.45 -13.74 -9.11
CA ARG A 271 -5.55 -12.80 -9.36
C ARG A 271 -6.45 -12.72 -8.15
N ILE A 272 -6.71 -11.52 -7.66
CA ILE A 272 -7.47 -11.26 -6.44
C ILE A 272 -8.65 -10.33 -6.76
N SER A 273 -9.77 -10.59 -6.11
CA SER A 273 -10.94 -9.71 -6.08
C SER A 273 -11.28 -9.41 -4.62
N VAL A 274 -11.52 -8.15 -4.30
CA VAL A 274 -11.94 -7.66 -2.99
C VAL A 274 -13.23 -6.87 -3.20
N VAL A 275 -14.31 -7.24 -2.51
CA VAL A 275 -15.62 -6.61 -2.70
C VAL A 275 -16.30 -6.30 -1.38
N VAL A 276 -16.94 -5.13 -1.30
CA VAL A 276 -17.88 -4.79 -0.23
C VAL A 276 -19.22 -5.47 -0.52
N LEU A 277 -19.61 -6.40 0.35
CA LEU A 277 -20.80 -7.21 0.15
C LEU A 277 -22.07 -6.37 0.22
N GLY A 278 -22.90 -6.48 -0.82
CA GLY A 278 -24.14 -5.72 -0.96
C GLY A 278 -23.99 -4.41 -1.75
N GLU A 279 -22.75 -4.02 -2.10
CA GLU A 279 -22.45 -2.79 -2.86
C GLU A 279 -21.82 -3.08 -4.23
N ALA A 280 -21.18 -4.23 -4.42
CA ALA A 280 -20.61 -4.68 -5.70
C ALA A 280 -20.99 -6.13 -6.01
N GLU A 281 -21.01 -6.51 -7.31
CA GLU A 281 -21.18 -7.90 -7.71
C GLU A 281 -19.95 -8.76 -7.39
N HIS A 282 -20.16 -10.01 -7.00
CA HIS A 282 -19.10 -10.97 -6.68
C HIS A 282 -18.37 -11.42 -7.97
N GLY A 283 -17.25 -10.81 -8.31
CA GLY A 283 -16.56 -11.12 -9.58
C GLY A 283 -15.12 -11.57 -9.42
N CYS A 284 -14.85 -12.85 -9.68
CA CYS A 284 -13.55 -13.28 -10.23
C CYS A 284 -13.49 -13.14 -11.75
N ASP A 285 -14.59 -12.69 -12.34
CA ASP A 285 -14.67 -12.18 -13.68
C ASP A 285 -14.04 -10.80 -13.67
N TYR A 286 -12.72 -10.78 -13.54
CA TYR A 286 -11.96 -9.67 -14.09
C TYR A 286 -12.25 -9.68 -15.59
N VAL A 287 -13.20 -8.83 -16.00
CA VAL A 287 -13.05 -8.16 -17.29
C VAL A 287 -11.76 -7.37 -17.08
N ALA A 288 -10.68 -7.79 -17.73
CA ALA A 288 -9.54 -6.89 -17.85
C ALA A 288 -10.08 -5.51 -18.19
N PRO A 289 -9.53 -4.39 -17.66
CA PRO A 289 -9.81 -3.09 -18.27
C PRO A 289 -9.68 -3.35 -19.76
N PRO A 290 -10.77 -3.09 -20.52
CA PRO A 290 -11.04 -3.72 -21.79
C PRO A 290 -9.74 -3.69 -22.54
N ARG A 291 -9.11 -4.86 -22.78
CA ARG A 291 -7.72 -4.93 -23.30
C ARG A 291 -7.66 -3.88 -24.40
N TRP A 292 -7.03 -2.74 -24.11
CA TRP A 292 -6.72 -1.80 -25.15
C TRP A 292 -5.90 -2.65 -26.15
N PRO A 293 -6.03 -2.44 -27.46
CA PRO A 293 -5.03 -3.01 -28.37
C PRO A 293 -3.66 -2.70 -27.75
N GLU A 294 -2.72 -3.66 -27.66
CA GLU A 294 -1.40 -3.39 -27.06
C GLU A 294 -0.80 -2.15 -27.74
N TRP A 295 -0.89 -0.99 -27.08
CA TRP A 295 -0.40 0.26 -27.62
C TRP A 295 1.10 0.28 -27.43
N PRO A 296 1.87 0.78 -28.42
CA PRO A 296 3.31 0.85 -28.28
C PRO A 296 3.71 1.62 -27.02
N ALA A 297 4.60 1.02 -26.21
CA ALA A 297 5.17 1.70 -25.05
C ALA A 297 5.96 2.94 -25.50
N HIS A 298 5.85 4.03 -24.74
CA HIS A 298 6.63 5.26 -24.93
C HIS A 298 7.77 5.30 -23.91
N GLY A 299 9.00 5.55 -24.37
CA GLY A 299 10.20 5.55 -23.52
C GLY A 299 10.55 6.91 -22.90
N GLY A 300 9.66 7.90 -23.03
CA GLY A 300 9.85 9.26 -22.52
C GLY A 300 8.89 9.60 -21.38
N ASP A 301 8.66 10.89 -21.12
CA ASP A 301 7.79 11.34 -20.02
C ASP A 301 6.50 12.03 -20.51
N LEU A 302 5.59 12.32 -19.58
CA LEU A 302 4.30 12.96 -19.87
C LEU A 302 4.43 14.39 -20.40
N THR A 303 5.59 15.04 -20.31
CA THR A 303 5.80 16.38 -20.88
C THR A 303 6.15 16.33 -22.37
N ASP A 304 6.57 15.17 -22.89
CA ASP A 304 6.85 14.98 -24.31
C ASP A 304 5.62 15.30 -25.16
N ASN A 305 5.73 16.32 -26.02
CA ASN A 305 4.66 16.79 -26.90
C ASN A 305 3.34 17.13 -26.18
N LEU A 306 3.38 17.45 -24.88
CA LEU A 306 2.29 18.10 -24.17
C LEU A 306 2.19 19.55 -24.66
N VAL A 307 1.05 19.92 -25.24
CA VAL A 307 0.83 21.23 -25.88
C VAL A 307 -0.28 22.05 -25.23
N GLY A 308 -0.89 21.54 -24.18
CA GLY A 308 -1.84 22.28 -23.36
C GLY A 308 -2.15 21.51 -22.10
N TYR A 309 -2.17 22.20 -20.96
CA TYR A 309 -2.61 21.62 -19.69
C TYR A 309 -3.35 22.68 -18.88
N TYR A 310 -4.58 22.41 -18.49
CA TYR A 310 -5.47 23.36 -17.84
C TYR A 310 -6.05 22.69 -16.59
N THR A 311 -5.63 23.13 -15.41
CA THR A 311 -6.12 22.59 -14.14
C THR A 311 -7.52 23.09 -13.81
N PHE A 312 -7.93 24.25 -14.32
CA PHE A 312 -9.26 24.81 -14.07
C PHE A 312 -9.66 24.97 -12.59
N ASP A 313 -8.68 25.04 -11.69
CA ASP A 313 -8.87 25.32 -10.27
C ASP A 313 -9.58 26.66 -10.02
N ASP A 314 -9.00 27.71 -10.60
CA ASP A 314 -9.46 29.10 -10.47
C ASP A 314 -9.11 29.98 -11.67
N THR A 315 -8.54 29.38 -12.72
CA THR A 315 -7.98 30.08 -13.87
C THR A 315 -8.21 29.30 -15.16
N TYR A 316 -8.08 30.01 -16.29
CA TYR A 316 -8.13 29.45 -17.65
C TYR A 316 -6.72 29.19 -18.21
N ASP A 317 -5.71 29.21 -17.34
CA ASP A 317 -4.33 29.21 -17.77
C ASP A 317 -3.87 27.86 -18.32
N ASP A 318 -3.06 27.93 -19.38
CA ASP A 318 -2.27 26.81 -19.85
C ASP A 318 -0.98 26.72 -19.03
N THR A 319 -0.89 25.69 -18.19
CA THR A 319 0.22 25.40 -17.27
C THR A 319 1.21 24.39 -17.86
N SER A 320 1.05 23.99 -19.13
CA SER A 320 1.99 23.08 -19.79
C SER A 320 3.42 23.65 -19.86
N PRO A 321 4.47 22.80 -19.81
CA PRO A 321 5.85 23.25 -19.83
C PRO A 321 6.25 23.65 -21.25
N GLY A 322 5.99 24.91 -21.62
CA GLY A 322 6.31 25.47 -22.93
C GLY A 322 6.43 27.00 -22.88
N GLY A 323 7.63 27.54 -23.10
CA GLY A 323 7.85 28.99 -23.11
C GLY A 323 7.18 29.72 -24.29
N ALA A 324 6.92 31.02 -24.08
CA ALA A 324 6.48 32.08 -25.00
C ALA A 324 5.06 32.01 -25.63
N THR A 325 4.45 30.84 -25.80
CA THR A 325 3.05 30.73 -26.28
C THR A 325 2.27 29.75 -25.41
N GLN A 326 1.80 30.23 -24.27
CA GLN A 326 0.78 29.55 -23.48
C GLN A 326 -0.57 29.69 -24.20
N HIS A 327 -1.27 28.58 -24.41
CA HIS A 327 -2.54 28.55 -25.12
C HIS A 327 -3.72 28.81 -24.18
N HIS A 328 -3.59 29.80 -23.28
CA HIS A 328 -4.60 30.13 -22.27
C HIS A 328 -6.02 30.12 -22.88
N ALA A 329 -6.92 29.39 -22.24
CA ALA A 329 -8.31 29.41 -22.61
C ALA A 329 -8.90 30.81 -22.29
N SER A 330 -10.00 31.12 -22.95
CA SER A 330 -10.73 32.35 -22.73
C SER A 330 -12.23 32.08 -22.77
N ILE A 331 -13.03 32.94 -22.13
CA ILE A 331 -14.48 32.84 -22.20
C ILE A 331 -14.90 33.11 -23.65
N GLY A 332 -15.50 32.11 -24.28
CA GLY A 332 -16.04 32.21 -25.64
C GLY A 332 -17.47 32.73 -25.66
N GLY A 333 -18.24 32.46 -24.61
CA GLY A 333 -19.61 32.94 -24.43
C GLY A 333 -20.15 32.66 -23.03
N GLY A 334 -21.24 33.36 -22.67
CA GLY A 334 -21.86 33.26 -21.36
C GLY A 334 -20.99 33.80 -20.23
N SER A 335 -21.04 33.15 -19.07
CA SER A 335 -20.22 33.42 -17.90
C SER A 335 -19.94 32.13 -17.11
N PRO A 336 -19.13 31.21 -17.66
CA PRO A 336 -18.73 29.99 -16.96
C PRO A 336 -18.12 30.31 -15.59
N THR A 337 -18.33 29.42 -14.62
CA THR A 337 -17.91 29.63 -13.22
C THR A 337 -16.98 28.54 -12.73
N PHE A 338 -16.18 28.82 -11.71
CA PHE A 338 -15.38 27.81 -11.03
C PHE A 338 -16.15 27.24 -9.83
N VAL A 339 -16.29 25.92 -9.76
CA VAL A 339 -16.79 25.20 -8.57
C VAL A 339 -15.61 24.80 -7.69
N THR A 340 -15.86 24.55 -6.41
CA THR A 340 -14.81 24.26 -5.41
C THR A 340 -14.61 22.77 -5.12
N ASP A 341 -15.34 21.91 -5.83
CA ASP A 341 -15.32 20.45 -5.68
C ASP A 341 -14.82 19.79 -6.97
N GLY A 342 -13.65 20.25 -7.44
CA GLY A 342 -12.94 19.67 -8.58
C GLY A 342 -12.60 18.20 -8.36
N ALA A 343 -12.38 17.48 -9.47
CA ALA A 343 -11.88 16.12 -9.46
C ALA A 343 -10.43 16.08 -8.95
N VAL A 344 -9.66 17.10 -9.30
CA VAL A 344 -8.25 17.29 -8.93
C VAL A 344 -8.08 18.72 -8.44
N GLY A 345 -7.15 18.92 -7.51
CA GLY A 345 -6.89 20.25 -6.98
C GLY A 345 -8.05 20.83 -6.16
N SER A 346 -8.28 22.13 -6.33
CA SER A 346 -9.13 22.99 -5.51
C SER A 346 -10.41 23.46 -6.19
N GLY A 347 -10.56 23.21 -7.49
CA GLY A 347 -11.76 23.62 -8.23
C GLY A 347 -11.84 23.02 -9.61
N ALA A 348 -12.94 23.33 -10.32
CA ALA A 348 -13.16 22.90 -11.70
C ALA A 348 -13.99 23.93 -12.46
N LEU A 349 -13.94 23.91 -13.79
CA LEU A 349 -14.69 24.82 -14.65
C LEU A 349 -16.10 24.27 -14.95
N SER A 350 -17.13 25.06 -14.67
CA SER A 350 -18.54 24.70 -14.78
C SER A 350 -19.28 25.50 -15.84
N PHE A 351 -20.13 24.82 -16.61
CA PHE A 351 -20.92 25.35 -17.71
C PHE A 351 -22.41 25.08 -17.52
N ASP A 352 -23.24 26.11 -17.73
CA ASP A 352 -24.69 26.08 -17.42
C ASP A 352 -25.58 25.33 -18.42
N GLY A 353 -25.04 24.85 -19.56
CA GLY A 353 -25.82 24.22 -20.63
C GLY A 353 -26.76 25.15 -21.40
N VAL A 354 -26.64 26.47 -21.23
CA VAL A 354 -27.50 27.47 -21.88
C VAL A 354 -26.70 28.39 -22.80
N SER A 355 -25.58 28.93 -22.31
CA SER A 355 -24.78 29.90 -23.08
C SER A 355 -23.29 29.86 -22.83
N ASP A 356 -22.88 29.17 -21.76
CA ASP A 356 -21.50 29.15 -21.30
C ASP A 356 -20.62 28.30 -22.21
N PHE A 357 -19.49 28.86 -22.64
CA PHE A 357 -18.42 28.09 -23.28
C PHE A 357 -17.07 28.80 -23.17
N ALA A 358 -16.00 28.00 -23.27
CA ALA A 358 -14.63 28.49 -23.30
C ALA A 358 -13.95 28.12 -24.62
N SER A 359 -12.90 28.85 -24.98
CA SER A 359 -12.19 28.73 -26.24
C SER A 359 -10.69 28.72 -26.02
N LEU A 360 -10.02 27.71 -26.56
CA LEU A 360 -8.58 27.69 -26.75
C LEU A 360 -8.24 28.46 -28.05
N PRO A 361 -7.11 29.17 -28.12
CA PRO A 361 -6.75 29.96 -29.29
C PRO A 361 -6.55 29.06 -30.51
N LYS A 362 -6.91 29.58 -31.69
CA LYS A 362 -6.52 28.95 -32.96
C LYS A 362 -5.00 29.03 -33.10
N HIS A 363 -4.32 27.90 -32.96
CA HIS A 363 -2.86 27.83 -33.02
C HIS A 363 -2.38 26.54 -33.71
N PRO A 364 -1.27 26.58 -34.48
CA PRO A 364 -0.70 25.38 -35.11
C PRO A 364 -0.37 24.23 -34.16
N ASP A 365 -0.12 24.51 -32.88
CA ASP A 365 0.14 23.49 -31.85
C ASP A 365 -1.10 22.65 -31.53
N LEU A 366 -2.29 23.25 -31.68
CA LEU A 366 -3.59 22.62 -31.49
C LEU A 366 -4.22 22.15 -32.82
N ASP A 367 -3.46 22.27 -33.91
CA ASP A 367 -3.80 21.75 -35.24
C ASP A 367 -3.10 20.42 -35.46
N PHE A 368 -3.82 19.33 -35.21
CA PHE A 368 -3.28 17.97 -35.24
C PHE A 368 -3.08 17.44 -36.67
N GLY A 369 -3.74 18.02 -37.67
CA GLY A 369 -3.60 17.66 -39.06
C GLY A 369 -3.98 16.22 -39.35
N GLU A 370 -3.02 15.47 -39.90
CA GLU A 370 -3.12 14.02 -40.09
C GLU A 370 -2.29 13.25 -39.05
N GLY A 371 -1.84 13.91 -37.98
CA GLY A 371 -1.04 13.35 -36.91
C GLY A 371 -1.84 12.78 -35.75
N ASP A 372 -1.13 12.07 -34.88
CA ASP A 372 -1.67 11.47 -33.67
C ASP A 372 -1.89 12.54 -32.59
N PHE A 373 -2.89 12.35 -31.74
CA PHE A 373 -3.12 13.20 -30.56
C PHE A 373 -3.85 12.45 -29.46
N THR A 374 -3.75 12.97 -28.24
CA THR A 374 -4.48 12.45 -27.07
C THR A 374 -4.98 13.62 -26.24
N LEU A 375 -6.20 13.48 -25.73
CA LEU A 375 -6.85 14.41 -24.82
C LEU A 375 -7.24 13.63 -23.57
N THR A 376 -6.94 14.15 -22.39
CA THR A 376 -7.43 13.62 -21.11
C THR A 376 -8.13 14.72 -20.35
N PHE A 377 -9.19 14.41 -19.63
CA PHE A 377 -9.92 15.38 -18.81
C PHE A 377 -10.82 14.64 -17.81
N TRP A 378 -11.15 15.31 -16.72
CA TRP A 378 -12.22 14.90 -15.83
C TRP A 378 -13.52 15.57 -16.25
N TYR A 379 -14.62 14.81 -16.22
CA TYR A 379 -15.94 15.24 -16.67
C TYR A 379 -17.01 14.84 -15.67
N ARG A 380 -17.95 15.75 -15.43
CA ARG A 380 -19.14 15.53 -14.61
C ARG A 380 -20.33 16.26 -15.21
N THR A 381 -21.51 15.65 -15.16
CA THR A 381 -22.78 16.32 -15.49
C THR A 381 -23.81 16.07 -14.40
N SER A 382 -24.71 17.01 -14.17
CA SER A 382 -25.76 16.90 -13.14
C SER A 382 -27.11 16.42 -13.67
N ALA A 383 -27.30 16.40 -15.00
CA ALA A 383 -28.57 16.04 -15.64
C ALA A 383 -28.39 15.69 -17.12
N ASP A 384 -29.47 15.17 -17.72
CA ASP A 384 -29.56 14.94 -19.17
C ASP A 384 -29.24 16.22 -19.96
N GLN A 385 -28.45 16.04 -21.01
CA GLN A 385 -28.17 17.05 -22.01
C GLN A 385 -29.37 17.30 -22.91
N SER A 386 -29.55 18.56 -23.31
CA SER A 386 -30.52 18.91 -24.34
C SER A 386 -29.91 18.78 -25.74
N GLY A 387 -30.44 17.87 -26.55
CA GLY A 387 -29.94 17.66 -27.92
C GLY A 387 -28.56 17.00 -27.92
N ASP A 388 -27.65 17.50 -28.75
CA ASP A 388 -26.31 16.95 -28.98
C ASP A 388 -25.20 18.00 -28.74
N PRO A 389 -25.07 18.51 -27.51
CA PRO A 389 -24.06 19.50 -27.20
C PRO A 389 -22.65 18.92 -27.25
N VAL A 390 -21.69 19.78 -27.55
CA VAL A 390 -20.28 19.42 -27.70
C VAL A 390 -19.56 19.64 -26.37
N VAL A 391 -18.87 18.62 -25.86
CA VAL A 391 -17.95 18.73 -24.71
C VAL A 391 -16.70 19.49 -25.12
N LEU A 392 -16.06 19.06 -26.20
CA LEU A 392 -14.81 19.62 -26.71
C LEU A 392 -14.70 19.35 -28.21
N GLY A 393 -14.29 20.32 -29.02
CA GLY A 393 -14.00 20.06 -30.43
C GLY A 393 -13.63 21.28 -31.26
N ASN A 394 -13.18 21.03 -32.49
CA ASN A 394 -12.76 22.07 -33.44
C ASN A 394 -13.66 22.16 -34.70
N LYS A 395 -14.75 21.40 -34.73
CA LYS A 395 -15.60 21.21 -35.91
C LYS A 395 -16.84 22.11 -35.91
N ASN A 396 -17.30 22.49 -37.10
CA ASN A 396 -18.69 22.96 -37.29
C ASN A 396 -19.66 21.77 -37.24
N TRP A 397 -20.40 21.64 -36.14
CA TRP A 397 -21.21 20.46 -35.85
C TRP A 397 -22.53 20.39 -36.63
N ASN A 398 -22.91 21.44 -37.37
CA ASN A 398 -24.11 21.45 -38.22
C ASN A 398 -24.16 20.28 -39.23
N SER A 399 -23.04 19.60 -39.48
CA SER A 399 -23.01 18.26 -40.05
C SER A 399 -21.83 17.47 -39.51
N GLY A 400 -22.05 16.22 -39.09
CA GLY A 400 -20.95 15.31 -38.73
C GLY A 400 -20.03 14.94 -39.90
N SER A 401 -20.39 15.28 -41.15
CA SER A 401 -19.50 15.15 -42.32
C SER A 401 -18.59 16.35 -42.54
N ASN A 402 -18.75 17.45 -41.78
CA ASN A 402 -17.82 18.57 -41.85
C ASN A 402 -16.46 18.14 -41.29
N THR A 403 -15.37 18.68 -41.83
CA THR A 403 -14.01 18.35 -41.38
C THR A 403 -13.78 18.75 -39.92
N GLY A 404 -13.02 17.93 -39.19
CA GLY A 404 -12.63 18.14 -37.80
C GLY A 404 -12.97 16.97 -36.90
N TRP A 405 -12.91 17.21 -35.59
CA TRP A 405 -13.28 16.26 -34.55
C TRP A 405 -14.07 16.95 -33.42
N LEU A 406 -14.87 16.17 -32.70
CA LEU A 406 -15.47 16.58 -31.44
C LEU A 406 -15.83 15.39 -30.55
N ILE A 407 -15.98 15.66 -29.26
CA ILE A 407 -16.64 14.81 -28.28
C ILE A 407 -18.01 15.45 -27.99
N SER A 408 -19.10 14.70 -28.18
CA SER A 408 -20.47 15.08 -27.84
C SER A 408 -20.86 14.50 -26.48
N ALA A 409 -21.69 15.22 -25.73
CA ALA A 409 -22.23 14.79 -24.45
C ALA A 409 -23.60 14.09 -24.55
N ASN A 410 -24.17 13.98 -25.76
CA ASN A 410 -25.36 13.18 -26.04
C ASN A 410 -25.55 13.01 -27.56
N TYR A 411 -24.92 11.99 -28.14
CA TYR A 411 -25.10 11.64 -29.55
C TYR A 411 -24.70 10.18 -29.79
N GLY A 412 -25.27 9.57 -30.84
CA GLY A 412 -24.87 8.24 -31.29
C GLY A 412 -25.90 7.16 -30.97
N ALA A 413 -25.57 5.94 -31.37
CA ALA A 413 -26.43 4.79 -31.12
C ALA A 413 -26.29 4.36 -29.66
N GLY A 414 -27.40 4.33 -28.93
CA GLY A 414 -27.42 4.00 -27.51
C GLY A 414 -27.68 5.20 -26.60
N SER A 415 -27.57 6.43 -27.13
CA SER A 415 -27.60 7.61 -26.28
C SER A 415 -28.95 7.84 -25.60
N ASN A 416 -28.90 8.17 -24.32
CA ASN A 416 -30.05 8.29 -23.42
C ASN A 416 -30.18 9.69 -22.80
N GLY A 417 -29.16 10.54 -22.88
CA GLY A 417 -29.20 11.85 -22.24
C GLY A 417 -27.84 12.41 -21.90
N ASP A 418 -26.86 11.55 -21.61
CA ASP A 418 -25.66 11.93 -20.88
C ASP A 418 -24.39 11.22 -21.36
N ASP A 419 -24.43 10.62 -22.55
CA ASP A 419 -23.33 9.83 -23.07
C ASP A 419 -22.21 10.64 -23.73
N LEU A 420 -20.97 10.19 -23.53
CA LEU A 420 -19.82 10.64 -24.30
C LEU A 420 -19.71 9.88 -25.63
N MET A 421 -19.48 10.60 -26.72
CA MET A 421 -19.31 10.04 -28.06
C MET A 421 -18.36 10.89 -28.91
N VAL A 422 -17.61 10.28 -29.84
CA VAL A 422 -16.70 11.01 -30.73
C VAL A 422 -17.15 10.98 -32.18
N ASN A 423 -17.16 12.15 -32.81
CA ASN A 423 -17.27 12.26 -34.27
C ASN A 423 -15.97 12.81 -34.88
N VAL A 424 -15.45 12.12 -35.89
CA VAL A 424 -14.28 12.56 -36.67
C VAL A 424 -14.61 12.53 -38.16
N ALA A 425 -14.20 13.55 -38.90
CA ALA A 425 -14.31 13.57 -40.36
C ALA A 425 -13.17 14.35 -41.00
N GLY A 426 -12.67 13.86 -42.13
CA GLY A 426 -11.61 14.50 -42.90
C GLY A 426 -12.16 15.29 -44.08
N SER A 427 -11.36 15.38 -45.15
CA SER A 427 -11.82 15.81 -46.48
C SER A 427 -12.75 14.78 -47.16
N SER A 428 -12.64 13.51 -46.74
CA SER A 428 -13.54 12.41 -47.06
C SER A 428 -13.59 11.43 -45.89
N GLY A 429 -14.70 10.71 -45.76
CA GLY A 429 -14.93 9.79 -44.66
C GLY A 429 -15.38 10.46 -43.36
N ARG A 430 -16.10 9.68 -42.57
CA ARG A 430 -16.61 10.04 -41.24
C ARG A 430 -16.60 8.78 -40.39
N VAL A 431 -16.25 8.93 -39.13
CA VAL A 431 -16.30 7.89 -38.10
C VAL A 431 -17.06 8.46 -36.91
N ASP A 432 -17.95 7.66 -36.37
CA ASP A 432 -18.75 7.93 -35.19
C ASP A 432 -18.53 6.77 -34.23
N SER A 433 -18.09 7.04 -33.00
CA SER A 433 -18.03 6.01 -31.98
C SER A 433 -19.41 5.61 -31.49
N ALA A 434 -19.50 4.46 -30.83
CA ALA A 434 -20.62 4.19 -29.93
C ALA A 434 -20.63 5.17 -28.75
N SER A 435 -21.77 5.31 -28.09
CA SER A 435 -21.94 6.19 -26.94
C SER A 435 -21.54 5.47 -25.66
N ILE A 436 -20.83 6.17 -24.77
CA ILE A 436 -20.45 5.69 -23.44
C ILE A 436 -21.23 6.50 -22.42
N ASP A 437 -22.16 5.81 -21.74
CA ASP A 437 -22.97 6.35 -20.65
C ASP A 437 -22.08 6.94 -19.55
N VAL A 438 -22.59 7.88 -18.75
CA VAL A 438 -21.90 8.45 -17.58
C VAL A 438 -22.85 8.47 -16.39
N ASP A 439 -22.31 8.60 -15.17
CA ASP A 439 -23.12 8.66 -13.97
C ASP A 439 -23.30 10.12 -13.53
N PHE A 440 -24.54 10.53 -13.20
CA PHE A 440 -24.79 11.89 -12.75
C PHE A 440 -24.05 12.24 -11.45
N ASN A 441 -23.59 13.48 -11.39
CA ASN A 441 -22.91 14.08 -10.24
C ASN A 441 -21.68 13.28 -9.79
N THR A 442 -21.10 12.48 -10.69
CA THR A 442 -19.90 11.70 -10.45
C THR A 442 -18.80 12.18 -11.38
N TRP A 443 -17.59 12.34 -10.84
CA TRP A 443 -16.42 12.67 -11.64
C TRP A 443 -15.94 11.43 -12.39
N HIS A 444 -15.78 11.56 -13.69
CA HIS A 444 -15.23 10.53 -14.55
C HIS A 444 -13.97 11.03 -15.25
N PHE A 445 -12.89 10.27 -15.13
CA PHE A 445 -11.72 10.49 -15.96
C PHE A 445 -12.03 9.96 -17.37
N ALA A 446 -11.93 10.82 -18.37
CA ALA A 446 -12.18 10.48 -19.75
C ALA A 446 -10.97 10.83 -20.62
N PHE A 447 -10.77 10.05 -21.67
CA PHE A 447 -9.74 10.36 -22.66
C PHE A 447 -10.18 10.00 -24.07
N LEU A 448 -9.67 10.79 -25.03
CA LEU A 448 -9.73 10.51 -26.45
C LEU A 448 -8.32 10.34 -26.97
N ARG A 449 -8.00 9.13 -27.44
CA ARG A 449 -6.75 8.81 -28.12
C ARG A 449 -7.02 8.64 -29.62
N VAL A 450 -6.31 9.37 -30.47
CA VAL A 450 -6.38 9.25 -31.93
C VAL A 450 -4.99 8.87 -32.44
N SER A 451 -4.87 7.67 -33.01
CA SER A 451 -3.67 7.23 -33.72
C SER A 451 -3.98 7.09 -35.21
N ARG A 452 -3.59 8.11 -35.97
CA ARG A 452 -3.60 8.11 -37.43
C ARG A 452 -2.61 7.09 -37.99
N SER A 453 -1.52 6.83 -37.26
CA SER A 453 -0.51 5.83 -37.63
C SER A 453 -1.03 4.38 -37.47
N ALA A 454 -1.78 4.08 -36.41
CA ALA A 454 -2.43 2.78 -36.21
C ALA A 454 -3.80 2.64 -36.91
N ASN A 455 -4.38 3.76 -37.37
CA ASN A 455 -5.76 3.87 -37.84
C ASN A 455 -6.79 3.53 -36.77
N ASP A 456 -6.57 3.96 -35.52
CA ASP A 456 -7.54 3.77 -34.45
C ASP A 456 -7.88 5.08 -33.72
N MET A 457 -9.11 5.10 -33.20
CA MET A 457 -9.62 6.12 -32.29
C MET A 457 -10.20 5.39 -31.08
N THR A 458 -9.81 5.78 -29.88
CA THR A 458 -10.33 5.21 -28.64
C THR A 458 -10.85 6.31 -27.73
N LEU A 459 -12.13 6.23 -27.37
CA LEU A 459 -12.75 7.01 -26.30
C LEU A 459 -12.92 6.12 -25.09
N CYS A 460 -12.55 6.59 -23.91
CA CYS A 460 -12.79 5.87 -22.66
C CYS A 460 -13.33 6.78 -21.56
N ARG A 461 -13.99 6.16 -20.59
CA ARG A 461 -14.56 6.77 -19.38
C ARG A 461 -14.25 5.88 -18.18
N SER A 462 -13.82 6.45 -17.06
CA SER A 462 -13.59 5.71 -15.82
C SER A 462 -14.86 5.52 -14.99
N SER A 463 -14.95 4.40 -14.28
CA SER A 463 -15.94 4.14 -13.22
C SER A 463 -15.19 3.53 -12.04
N GLY A 464 -14.92 4.35 -11.02
CA GLY A 464 -13.90 4.04 -10.03
C GLY A 464 -12.56 3.76 -10.72
N GLN A 465 -11.95 2.61 -10.41
CA GLN A 465 -10.66 2.16 -10.95
C GLN A 465 -10.75 1.47 -12.34
N SER A 466 -11.97 1.31 -12.89
CA SER A 466 -12.19 0.60 -14.16
C SER A 466 -12.45 1.56 -15.31
N PHE A 467 -12.26 1.10 -16.55
CA PHE A 467 -12.55 1.87 -17.77
C PHE A 467 -13.58 1.16 -18.64
N THR A 468 -14.50 1.94 -19.20
CA THR A 468 -15.34 1.57 -20.35
C THR A 468 -14.79 2.29 -21.57
N CYS A 469 -14.57 1.57 -22.67
CA CYS A 469 -13.90 2.10 -23.84
C CYS A 469 -14.58 1.67 -25.14
N GLU A 470 -14.60 2.59 -26.11
CA GLU A 470 -15.02 2.35 -27.48
C GLU A 470 -13.83 2.62 -28.40
N THR A 471 -13.50 1.65 -29.26
CA THR A 471 -12.39 1.76 -30.22
C THR A 471 -12.88 1.54 -31.64
N ASP A 472 -12.60 2.49 -32.52
CA ASP A 472 -13.08 2.54 -33.90
C ASP A 472 -11.94 2.66 -34.91
N ASP A 473 -12.15 2.10 -36.10
CA ASP A 473 -11.22 2.15 -37.23
C ASP A 473 -11.28 3.52 -37.93
N LEU A 474 -10.15 4.22 -37.96
CA LEU A 474 -9.98 5.50 -38.65
C LEU A 474 -9.57 5.39 -40.12
N ALA A 475 -9.36 4.19 -40.66
CA ALA A 475 -9.01 4.00 -42.07
C ALA A 475 -9.95 4.71 -43.08
N PRO A 476 -11.26 4.91 -42.81
CA PRO A 476 -12.14 5.68 -43.70
C PRO A 476 -11.78 7.17 -43.80
N ILE A 477 -11.07 7.74 -42.83
CA ILE A 477 -10.83 9.18 -42.73
C ILE A 477 -9.65 9.61 -43.60
N VAL A 478 -9.93 10.43 -44.62
CA VAL A 478 -8.92 10.95 -45.56
C VAL A 478 -8.64 12.43 -45.33
N GLY A 479 -7.37 12.78 -45.24
CA GLY A 479 -6.91 14.17 -45.14
C GLY A 479 -6.91 14.71 -43.71
N SER A 480 -6.56 15.99 -43.59
CA SER A 480 -6.41 16.71 -42.31
C SER A 480 -7.73 16.83 -41.52
N LEU A 481 -7.60 16.82 -40.20
CA LEU A 481 -8.63 17.15 -39.21
C LEU A 481 -8.60 18.64 -38.79
N ASP A 482 -7.73 19.45 -39.39
CA ASP A 482 -7.64 20.87 -39.10
C ASP A 482 -8.83 21.62 -39.67
N THR A 483 -9.29 22.62 -38.93
CA THR A 483 -10.36 23.52 -39.36
C THR A 483 -9.86 24.96 -39.26
N THR A 484 -10.68 25.93 -39.68
CA THR A 484 -10.38 27.35 -39.45
C THR A 484 -10.69 27.79 -38.02
N TYR A 485 -11.18 26.89 -37.16
CA TYR A 485 -11.65 27.17 -35.82
C TYR A 485 -10.62 26.76 -34.78
N GLY A 486 -10.67 27.39 -33.60
CA GLY A 486 -10.00 26.89 -32.40
C GLY A 486 -10.72 25.68 -31.82
N ILE A 487 -10.24 25.20 -30.68
CA ILE A 487 -10.93 24.19 -29.89
C ILE A 487 -11.85 24.91 -28.90
N ASN A 488 -13.13 24.60 -28.92
CA ASN A 488 -14.07 25.11 -27.93
C ASN A 488 -14.43 24.01 -26.92
N ILE A 489 -14.66 24.41 -25.67
CA ILE A 489 -15.15 23.60 -24.55
C ILE A 489 -16.62 24.00 -24.32
N ALA A 490 -17.51 23.03 -24.16
CA ALA A 490 -18.97 23.18 -24.06
C ALA A 490 -19.68 23.74 -25.33
N GLN A 491 -18.99 23.78 -26.47
CA GLN A 491 -19.49 24.34 -27.72
C GLN A 491 -18.76 23.79 -28.95
N ASP A 492 -19.40 23.81 -30.12
CA ASP A 492 -18.74 23.43 -31.38
C ASP A 492 -17.69 24.49 -31.81
N GLY A 493 -16.85 24.17 -32.79
CA GLY A 493 -15.79 25.07 -33.26
C GLY A 493 -16.28 26.43 -33.77
N THR A 494 -17.57 26.57 -34.14
CA THR A 494 -18.11 27.87 -34.58
C THR A 494 -18.40 28.82 -33.42
N GLY A 495 -18.58 28.30 -32.20
CA GLY A 495 -19.04 29.10 -31.06
C GLY A 495 -20.53 29.46 -31.14
N THR A 496 -21.29 28.88 -32.09
CA THR A 496 -22.66 29.31 -32.40
C THR A 496 -23.64 28.16 -32.58
N TYR A 497 -23.26 26.92 -32.23
CA TYR A 497 -24.19 25.80 -32.29
C TYR A 497 -25.37 26.04 -31.35
N GLY A 498 -26.54 25.52 -31.73
CA GLY A 498 -27.79 25.75 -30.99
C GLY A 498 -27.90 24.99 -29.67
N ARG A 499 -26.84 24.30 -29.23
CA ARG A 499 -26.76 23.46 -28.03
C ARG A 499 -25.46 23.77 -27.29
N TYR A 500 -25.54 23.81 -25.96
CA TYR A 500 -24.43 24.03 -25.03
C TYR A 500 -24.40 22.87 -24.04
N ALA A 501 -23.21 22.44 -23.62
CA ALA A 501 -23.09 21.33 -22.68
C ALA A 501 -23.34 21.81 -21.25
N LEU A 502 -24.19 21.09 -20.50
CA LEU A 502 -24.30 21.21 -19.06
C LEU A 502 -23.24 20.29 -18.44
N MET A 503 -22.14 20.84 -17.95
CA MET A 503 -21.04 20.01 -17.46
C MET A 503 -20.08 20.79 -16.56
N ASP A 504 -19.35 20.04 -15.75
CA ASP A 504 -18.09 20.47 -15.16
C ASP A 504 -16.93 19.72 -15.85
N ILE A 505 -15.81 20.43 -16.06
CA ILE A 505 -14.58 19.87 -16.61
C ILE A 505 -13.39 20.28 -15.75
N ASP A 506 -12.44 19.37 -15.62
CA ASP A 506 -11.27 19.55 -14.79
C ASP A 506 -10.04 18.84 -15.40
N ASP A 507 -8.85 19.33 -15.07
CA ASP A 507 -7.56 18.73 -15.44
C ASP A 507 -7.42 18.33 -16.94
N LEU A 508 -7.79 19.24 -17.85
CA LEU A 508 -7.70 19.01 -19.30
C LEU A 508 -6.24 19.05 -19.77
N ALA A 509 -5.75 17.96 -20.35
CA ALA A 509 -4.42 17.88 -20.96
C ALA A 509 -4.45 17.39 -22.41
N ILE A 510 -3.55 17.93 -23.23
CA ILE A 510 -3.55 17.78 -24.69
C ILE A 510 -2.14 17.45 -25.18
N TRP A 511 -1.99 16.30 -25.84
CA TRP A 511 -0.73 15.84 -26.44
C TRP A 511 -0.81 15.76 -27.96
N ARG A 512 0.29 16.09 -28.65
CA ARG A 512 0.47 15.82 -30.09
C ARG A 512 1.05 14.43 -30.37
N ARG A 513 0.59 13.45 -29.60
CA ARG A 513 0.94 12.04 -29.75
C ARG A 513 -0.18 11.17 -29.18
N ALA A 514 -0.22 9.93 -29.61
CA ALA A 514 -1.05 8.92 -28.99
C ALA A 514 -0.31 8.38 -27.75
N LEU A 515 -0.89 8.55 -26.55
CA LEU A 515 -0.30 8.04 -25.31
C LEU A 515 -0.31 6.50 -25.28
N SER A 516 0.63 5.91 -24.52
CA SER A 516 0.64 4.48 -24.20
C SER A 516 -0.35 4.14 -23.08
N GLU A 517 -0.54 2.85 -22.84
CA GLU A 517 -1.39 2.37 -21.74
C GLU A 517 -0.88 2.85 -20.37
N ASP A 518 0.41 2.61 -20.11
CA ASP A 518 1.06 2.98 -18.86
C ASP A 518 0.95 4.49 -18.58
N GLU A 519 1.07 5.32 -19.61
CA GLU A 519 0.97 6.78 -19.49
C GLU A 519 -0.43 7.24 -19.12
N ILE A 520 -1.47 6.65 -19.72
CA ILE A 520 -2.86 6.97 -19.38
C ILE A 520 -3.18 6.51 -17.96
N LEU A 521 -2.71 5.32 -17.57
CA LEU A 521 -2.89 4.82 -16.20
C LEU A 521 -2.11 5.67 -15.19
N ASP A 522 -0.92 6.16 -15.52
CA ASP A 522 -0.17 7.10 -14.67
C ASP A 522 -0.94 8.40 -14.46
N VAL A 523 -1.47 9.02 -15.54
CA VAL A 523 -2.31 10.22 -15.43
C VAL A 523 -3.54 9.97 -14.55
N PHE A 524 -4.25 8.87 -14.78
CA PHE A 524 -5.46 8.53 -14.02
C PHE A 524 -5.15 8.30 -12.53
N ARG A 525 -4.14 7.49 -12.21
CA ARG A 525 -3.80 7.13 -10.83
C ARG A 525 -3.23 8.30 -10.02
N ARG A 526 -2.47 9.21 -10.65
CA ARG A 526 -2.04 10.46 -10.01
C ARG A 526 -3.22 11.22 -9.43
N ALA A 527 -4.26 11.42 -10.23
CA ALA A 527 -5.47 12.10 -9.80
C ALA A 527 -6.27 11.25 -8.81
N ASN A 528 -6.59 10.00 -9.18
CA ASN A 528 -7.53 9.17 -8.43
C ASN A 528 -6.98 8.71 -7.06
N ASP A 529 -5.69 8.39 -6.97
CA ASP A 529 -5.10 7.78 -5.78
C ASP A 529 -4.35 8.82 -4.92
N HIS A 530 -3.94 9.94 -5.51
CA HIS A 530 -3.10 10.93 -4.83
C HIS A 530 -3.67 12.36 -4.88
N GLY A 531 -4.76 12.62 -5.60
CA GLY A 531 -5.30 13.97 -5.79
C GLY A 531 -4.35 14.90 -6.55
N LEU A 532 -3.44 14.34 -7.36
CA LEU A 532 -2.39 15.06 -8.05
C LEU A 532 -2.73 15.29 -9.53
N GLY A 533 -2.36 16.47 -10.03
CA GLY A 533 -2.45 16.82 -11.45
C GLY A 533 -1.42 16.13 -12.35
N VAL A 534 -1.61 16.22 -13.67
CA VAL A 534 -0.76 15.59 -14.71
C VAL A 534 0.73 15.88 -14.55
N LEU A 535 1.07 17.15 -14.25
CA LEU A 535 2.45 17.61 -14.12
C LEU A 535 2.96 17.63 -12.69
N GLU A 536 2.09 17.35 -11.73
CA GLU A 536 2.50 17.31 -10.35
C GLU A 536 3.38 16.09 -10.14
N PRO A 537 4.58 16.25 -9.56
CA PRO A 537 5.39 15.11 -9.23
C PRO A 537 4.57 14.25 -8.28
N VAL A 538 4.46 12.95 -8.58
CA VAL A 538 4.27 11.95 -7.52
C VAL A 538 5.52 12.08 -6.68
N VAL A 539 5.49 12.99 -5.70
CA VAL A 539 6.47 12.99 -4.65
C VAL A 539 6.19 11.64 -4.00
N PRO A 540 7.08 10.65 -4.10
CA PRO A 540 6.93 9.48 -3.25
C PRO A 540 6.80 10.10 -1.87
N THR A 541 5.63 9.91 -1.23
CA THR A 541 5.39 10.40 0.13
C THR A 541 6.69 10.09 0.84
N PRO A 542 7.50 11.08 1.26
CA PRO A 542 8.84 10.80 1.73
C PRO A 542 8.61 9.75 2.79
N SER A 543 9.07 8.51 2.51
CA SER A 543 8.81 7.33 3.35
C SER A 543 8.87 7.85 4.75
N PRO A 544 7.73 7.92 5.49
CA PRO A 544 7.54 8.87 6.58
C PRO A 544 8.83 8.83 7.33
N THR A 545 9.67 9.86 7.15
CA THR A 545 11.07 9.74 7.55
C THR A 545 10.92 9.77 9.01
N ALA A 546 10.91 8.59 9.64
CA ALA A 546 10.10 8.34 10.81
C ALA A 546 10.24 9.58 11.66
N ALA A 547 9.24 10.47 11.62
CA ALA A 547 9.08 11.37 12.74
C ALA A 547 8.84 10.29 13.77
N PRO A 548 9.84 9.99 14.63
CA PRO A 548 9.78 8.80 15.43
C PRO A 548 8.42 8.92 16.06
N LEU A 549 7.53 7.98 15.72
CA LEU A 549 6.39 7.78 16.56
C LEU A 549 7.10 7.55 17.87
N VAL A 550 6.99 8.52 18.77
CA VAL A 550 7.37 8.34 20.15
C VAL A 550 6.32 7.35 20.62
N MET A 551 6.50 6.09 20.19
CA MET A 551 5.87 4.95 20.80
C MET A 551 6.26 5.12 22.27
N PRO A 552 5.31 5.12 23.21
CA PRO A 552 5.70 4.96 24.58
C PRO A 552 6.50 3.66 24.62
N VAL A 553 7.84 3.77 24.72
CA VAL A 553 8.71 2.62 24.94
C VAL A 553 8.16 2.00 26.21
N PRO A 554 7.73 0.72 26.18
CA PRO A 554 7.24 0.08 27.38
C PRO A 554 8.30 0.24 28.46
N ILE A 555 7.91 0.70 29.64
CA ILE A 555 8.86 0.96 30.73
C ILE A 555 9.56 -0.34 31.13
N ALA A 556 8.87 -1.47 30.99
CA ALA A 556 9.44 -2.82 30.96
C ALA A 556 8.55 -3.70 30.06
N LEU A 557 9.14 -4.62 29.30
CA LEU A 557 8.44 -5.61 28.48
C LEU A 557 8.96 -7.01 28.85
N TYR A 558 8.13 -7.80 29.51
CA TYR A 558 8.48 -9.19 29.85
C TYR A 558 7.74 -10.12 28.92
N GLU A 559 8.48 -10.75 28.02
CA GLU A 559 7.93 -11.81 27.21
C GLU A 559 7.76 -13.04 28.08
N MET A 560 6.51 -13.48 28.28
CA MET A 560 6.14 -14.54 29.22
C MET A 560 6.65 -15.94 28.84
N GLU A 561 7.53 -16.01 27.83
CA GLU A 561 8.20 -17.19 27.25
C GLU A 561 9.72 -17.20 27.45
N SER A 562 10.25 -16.10 27.98
CA SER A 562 11.68 -15.89 28.23
C SER A 562 11.98 -16.01 29.72
N ASP A 563 13.23 -15.86 30.13
CA ASP A 563 13.69 -15.96 31.51
C ASP A 563 13.30 -14.78 32.42
N LEU A 564 12.16 -14.11 32.17
CA LEU A 564 11.74 -12.86 32.83
C LEU A 564 12.69 -11.68 32.51
N GLU A 565 13.38 -11.73 31.38
CA GLU A 565 14.16 -10.60 30.91
C GLU A 565 13.23 -9.46 30.44
N ASP A 566 13.62 -8.23 30.76
CA ASP A 566 12.97 -7.03 30.25
C ASP A 566 13.53 -6.72 28.84
N THR A 567 12.75 -7.03 27.81
CA THR A 567 13.12 -6.80 26.41
C THR A 567 12.86 -5.38 25.95
N SER A 568 12.35 -4.48 26.80
CA SER A 568 12.12 -3.07 26.44
C SER A 568 13.40 -2.23 26.31
N GLY A 569 14.54 -2.77 26.76
CA GLY A 569 15.82 -2.07 26.79
C GLY A 569 16.05 -1.21 28.05
N ASN A 570 15.17 -1.29 29.07
CA ASN A 570 15.29 -0.52 30.30
C ASN A 570 15.85 -1.31 31.51
N ASP A 571 16.31 -2.54 31.30
CA ASP A 571 17.06 -3.36 32.27
C ASP A 571 16.29 -3.64 33.58
N TYR A 572 14.95 -3.72 33.52
CA TYR A 572 14.13 -4.10 34.67
C TYR A 572 13.95 -5.61 34.78
N HIS A 573 15.00 -6.42 34.76
CA HIS A 573 14.82 -7.89 34.76
C HIS A 573 14.05 -8.42 35.99
N GLY A 574 13.12 -9.34 35.74
CA GLY A 574 12.30 -9.98 36.77
C GLY A 574 13.08 -11.02 37.58
N ILE A 575 12.71 -11.21 38.84
CA ILE A 575 13.38 -12.16 39.75
C ILE A 575 12.34 -13.07 40.41
N MET A 576 12.61 -14.38 40.39
CA MET A 576 11.89 -15.37 41.20
C MET A 576 12.46 -15.39 42.63
N PRO A 577 11.66 -15.05 43.67
CA PRO A 577 12.12 -15.12 45.05
C PRO A 577 12.56 -16.54 45.42
N GLY A 578 13.73 -16.69 46.05
CA GLY A 578 14.22 -17.98 46.54
C GLY A 578 15.02 -18.84 45.55
N GLY A 579 15.38 -18.31 44.38
CA GLY A 579 16.27 -18.99 43.42
C GLY A 579 15.62 -20.17 42.68
N ALA A 580 14.28 -20.22 42.65
CA ALA A 580 13.54 -21.21 41.88
C ALA A 580 13.49 -20.82 40.40
N GLU A 581 13.62 -21.80 39.51
CA GLU A 581 13.50 -21.55 38.07
C GLU A 581 12.04 -21.26 37.67
N PRO A 582 11.77 -20.21 36.87
CA PRO A 582 10.47 -20.00 36.27
C PRO A 582 10.14 -21.20 35.38
N THR A 583 8.92 -21.71 35.50
CA THR A 583 8.45 -22.82 34.67
C THR A 583 7.54 -22.22 33.61
N PHE A 584 7.89 -22.37 32.34
CA PHE A 584 7.08 -21.90 31.23
C PHE A 584 6.27 -23.06 30.65
N GLY A 585 5.04 -22.78 30.25
CA GLY A 585 4.14 -23.73 29.65
C GLY A 585 3.44 -23.12 28.44
N SER A 586 2.94 -23.96 27.56
CA SER A 586 2.17 -23.54 26.40
C SER A 586 0.87 -24.31 26.32
N ASP A 587 -0.25 -23.64 26.07
CA ASP A 587 -1.51 -24.29 25.72
C ASP A 587 -2.20 -23.61 24.53
N GLN A 588 -3.44 -24.00 24.27
CA GLN A 588 -4.24 -23.52 23.13
C GLN A 588 -4.54 -22.00 23.18
N ASP A 589 -4.42 -21.37 24.36
CA ASP A 589 -4.68 -19.94 24.57
C ASP A 589 -3.39 -19.12 24.49
N GLY A 590 -2.28 -19.76 24.11
CA GLY A 590 -0.96 -19.18 24.04
C GLY A 590 -0.09 -19.60 25.22
N PRO A 591 1.11 -19.01 25.29
CA PRO A 591 2.10 -19.51 26.22
C PRO A 591 2.13 -18.65 27.51
N TYR A 592 2.55 -19.26 28.62
CA TYR A 592 2.31 -18.76 29.97
C TYR A 592 3.43 -19.09 30.97
N LEU A 593 3.60 -18.18 31.93
CA LEU A 593 4.41 -18.40 33.13
C LEU A 593 3.64 -19.23 34.17
N ALA A 594 4.12 -20.42 34.47
CA ALA A 594 3.59 -21.30 35.52
C ALA A 594 4.27 -21.00 36.86
N LEU A 595 3.54 -20.34 37.76
CA LEU A 595 3.99 -20.05 39.11
C LEU A 595 3.82 -21.30 40.02
N LYS A 596 4.94 -21.92 40.42
CA LYS A 596 4.95 -22.99 41.44
C LYS A 596 4.94 -22.46 42.88
N GLN A 597 5.10 -21.15 43.07
CA GLN A 597 5.07 -20.45 44.36
C GLN A 597 4.14 -19.23 44.30
N GLU A 598 3.75 -18.69 45.46
CA GLU A 598 2.69 -17.68 45.61
C GLU A 598 3.01 -16.28 45.04
N SER A 599 4.19 -16.03 44.46
CA SER A 599 4.57 -14.69 43.95
C SER A 599 5.71 -14.67 42.91
N VAL A 600 5.64 -13.74 41.96
CA VAL A 600 6.72 -13.30 41.05
C VAL A 600 7.09 -11.84 41.37
N SER A 601 8.36 -11.42 41.21
CA SER A 601 8.77 -10.02 41.34
C SER A 601 9.21 -9.47 39.98
N LEU A 602 8.49 -8.48 39.44
CA LEU A 602 8.75 -7.84 38.14
C LEU A 602 9.70 -6.63 38.26
N GLY A 603 10.77 -6.76 39.05
CA GLY A 603 11.68 -5.64 39.35
C GLY A 603 11.04 -4.49 40.13
N GLN A 604 11.77 -3.37 40.29
CA GLN A 604 11.30 -2.11 40.89
C GLN A 604 11.30 -0.99 39.83
N PRO A 605 10.44 -1.05 38.80
CA PRO A 605 10.39 -0.01 37.79
C PRO A 605 9.88 1.32 38.43
N PRO A 606 10.52 2.47 38.15
CA PRO A 606 10.21 3.76 38.78
C PRO A 606 8.78 4.26 38.52
N ALA A 607 8.11 3.80 37.46
CA ALA A 607 6.72 4.13 37.17
C ALA A 607 5.67 3.27 37.91
N PHE A 608 6.09 2.30 38.72
CA PHE A 608 5.19 1.68 39.70
C PHE A 608 4.96 2.56 40.95
N ASP A 609 5.56 3.76 40.98
CA ASP A 609 5.24 4.81 41.94
C ASP A 609 4.09 5.66 41.38
N PHE A 610 2.89 5.53 41.95
CA PHE A 610 1.69 6.27 41.54
C PHE A 610 1.81 7.75 41.92
N ASN A 611 2.68 8.50 41.22
CA ASN A 611 2.73 9.95 41.34
C ASN A 611 1.64 10.56 40.46
N ALA A 612 0.73 11.29 41.11
CA ALA A 612 -0.38 12.01 40.49
C ALA A 612 0.16 13.10 39.56
N GLY A 613 0.38 12.79 38.29
CA GLY A 613 0.86 13.77 37.31
C GLY A 613 0.87 13.32 35.86
N GLU A 614 1.03 12.03 35.57
CA GLU A 614 1.11 11.55 34.19
C GLU A 614 -0.15 10.76 33.82
N THR A 615 -0.84 11.22 32.77
CA THR A 615 -2.06 10.59 32.26
C THR A 615 -1.70 9.49 31.27
N GLY A 616 -1.69 8.25 31.75
CA GLY A 616 -1.84 7.05 30.92
C GLY A 616 -0.64 6.10 30.95
N PHE A 617 -0.75 5.03 31.73
CA PHE A 617 -0.02 3.79 31.49
C PHE A 617 -1.02 2.62 31.55
N SER A 618 -0.81 1.60 30.72
CA SER A 618 -1.60 0.37 30.71
C SER A 618 -0.72 -0.77 31.22
N VAL A 619 -1.21 -1.49 32.23
CA VAL A 619 -0.62 -2.77 32.67
C VAL A 619 -1.59 -3.87 32.26
N SER A 620 -1.18 -4.68 31.29
CA SER A 620 -1.92 -5.86 30.87
C SER A 620 -1.27 -7.10 31.50
N LEU A 621 -1.94 -7.72 32.45
CA LEU A 621 -1.49 -8.95 33.12
C LEU A 621 -2.54 -10.05 32.90
N TRP A 622 -2.19 -11.10 32.15
CA TRP A 622 -3.03 -12.27 31.98
C TRP A 622 -2.65 -13.32 33.04
N VAL A 623 -3.56 -13.62 33.96
CA VAL A 623 -3.33 -14.62 35.02
C VAL A 623 -4.33 -15.76 34.89
N ARG A 624 -3.84 -16.96 34.60
CA ARG A 624 -4.64 -18.20 34.56
C ARG A 624 -4.53 -18.92 35.92
N ALA A 625 -5.66 -19.18 36.57
CA ALA A 625 -5.69 -20.08 37.73
C ALA A 625 -5.86 -21.54 37.26
N PRO A 626 -5.16 -22.52 37.84
CA PRO A 626 -5.25 -23.92 37.40
C PRO A 626 -6.64 -24.51 37.71
N ALA A 627 -7.21 -25.19 36.71
CA ALA A 627 -8.36 -26.06 36.89
C ALA A 627 -7.88 -27.41 37.44
N GLU A 628 -7.91 -27.56 38.77
CA GLU A 628 -8.47 -28.73 39.50
C GLU A 628 -7.95 -28.84 40.95
N ASN A 629 -8.90 -29.14 41.84
CA ASN A 629 -8.77 -29.60 43.24
C ASN A 629 -8.44 -28.60 44.35
N PHE A 630 -9.35 -27.65 44.61
CA PHE A 630 -9.65 -27.27 46.00
C PHE A 630 -11.17 -27.03 46.20
N TYR A 631 -11.92 -28.10 46.47
CA TYR A 631 -13.08 -28.00 47.35
C TYR A 631 -12.70 -28.60 48.70
N THR A 632 -12.50 -27.74 49.70
CA THR A 632 -12.97 -27.89 51.10
C THR A 632 -12.31 -26.84 51.99
N GLY A 633 -12.94 -25.68 52.13
CA GLY A 633 -12.66 -24.76 53.24
C GLY A 633 -12.62 -23.28 52.88
N GLY A 634 -13.78 -22.61 52.94
CA GLY A 634 -13.96 -21.26 53.49
C GLY A 634 -13.14 -20.05 53.03
N ALA A 635 -12.25 -20.13 52.04
CA ALA A 635 -11.53 -18.98 51.49
C ALA A 635 -12.12 -18.60 50.13
N GLY A 636 -12.48 -17.32 49.97
CA GLY A 636 -12.96 -16.75 48.71
C GLY A 636 -11.90 -16.76 47.60
N PRO A 637 -12.25 -16.27 46.39
CA PRO A 637 -11.33 -16.21 45.26
C PRO A 637 -10.02 -15.47 45.61
N PRO A 638 -8.90 -15.77 44.92
CA PRO A 638 -7.63 -15.07 45.13
C PRO A 638 -7.87 -13.57 45.02
N THR A 639 -7.52 -12.85 46.09
CA THR A 639 -7.55 -11.40 46.14
C THR A 639 -6.17 -10.89 45.75
N VAL A 640 -6.10 -10.04 44.74
CA VAL A 640 -4.93 -9.19 44.51
C VAL A 640 -4.85 -8.24 45.71
N SER A 641 -4.00 -8.55 46.68
CA SER A 641 -3.84 -7.72 47.87
C SER A 641 -2.76 -6.67 47.62
N HIS A 642 -3.18 -5.41 47.50
CA HIS A 642 -2.28 -4.26 47.57
C HIS A 642 -1.87 -4.06 49.02
N LYS A 643 -0.64 -4.40 49.38
CA LYS A 643 -0.07 -3.97 50.67
C LYS A 643 0.70 -2.68 50.44
N LYS A 644 0.02 -1.54 50.63
CA LYS A 644 0.68 -0.25 50.80
C LYS A 644 1.49 -0.30 52.10
N THR A 645 2.80 -0.51 52.00
CA THR A 645 3.69 -0.18 53.10
C THR A 645 4.06 1.29 52.94
N ASP A 646 3.31 2.16 53.62
CA ASP A 646 3.74 3.54 53.83
C ASP A 646 5.02 3.51 54.67
N ASN A 647 6.13 3.95 54.07
CA ASN A 647 7.21 4.70 54.72
C ASN A 647 8.05 5.42 53.67
#